data_AF-A0A9D6VQL2-F1
#
_entry.id   AF-A0A9D6VQL2-F1
#
_cell.length_a   1.000
_cell.length_b   1.000
_cell.length_c   1.000
_cell.angle_alpha   90.00
_cell.angle_beta   90.00
_cell.angle_gamma   90.00
#
_symmetry.space_group_name_H-M   'P 1'
#
loop_
_entity.id
_entity.type
_entity.pdbx_description
1 polymer ?
#
loop_
_entity_poly.entity_id
_entity_poly.type
_entity_poly.pdbx_seq_one_letter_code
_entity_poly.pdbx_strand_id
1 'polypeptide(L)'
;MPTQPPSSLEEKLKKFNISPFHYTTWVRGLEGLGYEHDQAERVILRNSPAPLVGTLINLHGTFLSFRLTREAIIRIATSCHGSEHNLIALGEYLHNIADQRSPLSTGDLTQILSHSDGVVNLWAINAHFQALQKGTLPEKARKLTTAQIIKIVNQRGGPHNLKALIDYFESSQHDLPFFTTQQLVDVVGHPKGHLNLQAILDFLPFLQSKLQLSPGQICFLSTFFRTKNIFLWMKQHLNVSVTSDNKNEILARIYITLIKLKPLLRHSAALLFLPKQPPEEASETGRLPELSENTYNTWKKQLIELDYKHYQADKIILRASPAIAVFNLIKLHALLKSSGLNHELLTHIASCYKGELSLIALAHYLQNPANQSPPFSPKELTKIVGHDETGADNLQAIITHFQALKEGTLPAQIRQLSNKELIQIVGHRGGANNLKALINYFRTLENNTPPVTANQLTIIQAQQIVRYDQGANNLQALVNHYQALKNGTLPALVVQLTSAHLLKIVSLHGGAANLHAVTAFYQGLNQHTLPVQANELTVSQLVRVVSHDTGEENLRALIHYLKITQNTTPVFSLDKIVHIIDCNDGWSNLRLVMKYHTFLSDAPLELSSEQIYLLATHQSTRDFFLWLEENHTSPKRTTLEEVADHVDEALEKIESRRKRSPTQLSLAPALQEGEEAPPSSYNEPSGKRVQMAALTSLGLFSQGGGNMAEPVPQWNLSPRSWPSLFSKD
;
A
#
# COMPACT_ATOMS: atom_id res chain seq x y z
N MET A 1 -17.63 25.67 -14.93
CA MET A 1 -17.67 26.88 -14.07
C MET A 1 -16.25 27.31 -13.77
N PRO A 2 -15.92 28.61 -13.79
CA PRO A 2 -14.61 29.08 -13.35
C PRO A 2 -14.44 28.76 -11.86
N THR A 3 -13.30 28.20 -11.48
CA THR A 3 -12.89 28.02 -10.09
C THR A 3 -12.84 29.40 -9.46
N GLN A 4 -13.69 29.64 -8.47
CA GLN A 4 -13.68 30.89 -7.71
C GLN A 4 -12.26 31.11 -7.15
N PRO A 5 -11.79 32.37 -7.06
CA PRO A 5 -10.56 32.70 -6.36
C PRO A 5 -10.58 32.10 -4.94
N PRO A 6 -9.41 31.81 -4.34
CA PRO A 6 -9.37 31.31 -2.97
C PRO A 6 -10.17 32.28 -2.10
N SER A 7 -11.22 31.73 -1.50
CA SER A 7 -12.20 32.54 -0.77
C SER A 7 -11.47 33.38 0.27
N SER A 8 -11.77 34.67 0.32
CA SER A 8 -11.14 35.57 1.30
C SER A 8 -11.37 35.03 2.72
N LEU A 9 -10.51 35.40 3.68
CA LEU A 9 -10.73 34.98 5.07
C LEU A 9 -12.14 35.37 5.55
N GLU A 10 -12.62 36.56 5.17
CA GLU A 10 -13.98 37.01 5.45
C GLU A 10 -15.06 36.07 4.90
N GLU A 11 -14.88 35.57 3.67
CA GLU A 11 -15.79 34.59 3.07
C GLU A 11 -15.76 33.25 3.80
N LYS A 12 -14.57 32.79 4.23
CA LYS A 12 -14.43 31.57 5.05
C LYS A 12 -15.11 31.74 6.41
N LEU A 13 -14.88 32.86 7.09
CA LEU A 13 -15.50 33.17 8.39
C LEU A 13 -17.02 33.25 8.28
N LYS A 14 -17.53 33.89 7.23
CA LYS A 14 -18.97 33.95 6.93
C LYS A 14 -19.54 32.55 6.66
N LYS A 15 -18.84 31.72 5.89
CA LYS A 15 -19.25 30.33 5.59
C LYS A 15 -19.43 29.47 6.84
N PHE A 16 -18.59 29.66 7.86
CA PHE A 16 -18.64 28.89 9.11
C PHE A 16 -19.32 29.62 10.28
N ASN A 17 -19.88 30.80 10.04
CA ASN A 17 -20.52 31.64 11.05
C ASN A 17 -19.59 31.97 12.24
N ILE A 18 -18.34 32.34 11.96
CA ILE A 18 -17.32 32.67 12.96
C ILE A 18 -17.10 34.18 12.94
N SER A 19 -17.16 34.84 14.09
CA SER A 19 -16.82 36.27 14.19
C SER A 19 -15.31 36.48 14.06
N PRO A 20 -14.84 37.59 13.46
CA PRO A 20 -13.41 37.91 13.39
C PRO A 20 -12.73 37.94 14.78
N PHE A 21 -13.48 38.36 15.81
CA PHE A 21 -13.02 38.35 17.19
C PHE A 21 -12.75 36.93 17.71
N HIS A 22 -13.69 35.99 17.52
CA HIS A 22 -13.50 34.60 17.93
C HIS A 22 -12.37 33.93 17.16
N TYR A 23 -12.30 34.13 15.84
CA TYR A 23 -11.21 33.61 15.02
C TYR A 23 -9.85 34.07 15.53
N THR A 24 -9.65 35.38 15.73
CA THR A 24 -8.37 35.94 16.23
C THR A 24 -8.02 35.40 17.62
N THR A 25 -9.02 35.28 18.49
CA THR A 25 -8.84 34.77 19.86
C THR A 25 -8.40 33.30 19.84
N TRP A 26 -9.05 32.47 19.02
CA TRP A 26 -8.73 31.06 18.91
C TRP A 26 -7.40 30.80 18.22
N VAL A 27 -7.07 31.53 17.15
CA VAL A 27 -5.78 31.45 16.47
C VAL A 27 -4.67 31.76 17.47
N ARG A 28 -4.75 32.88 18.18
CA ARG A 28 -3.76 33.26 19.20
C ARG A 28 -3.65 32.24 20.32
N GLY A 29 -4.78 31.68 20.75
CA GLY A 29 -4.81 30.63 21.78
C GLY A 29 -4.08 29.36 21.33
N LEU A 30 -4.29 28.90 20.09
CA LEU A 30 -3.63 27.72 19.55
C LEU A 30 -2.15 27.99 19.22
N GLU A 31 -1.81 29.14 18.65
CA GLU A 31 -0.42 29.55 18.42
C GLU A 31 0.38 29.65 19.74
N GLY A 32 -0.26 30.13 20.82
CA GLY A 32 0.33 30.14 22.16
C GLY A 32 0.65 28.75 22.73
N LEU A 33 -0.01 27.69 22.22
CA LEU A 33 0.27 26.28 22.53
C LEU A 33 1.27 25.64 21.54
N GLY A 34 1.79 26.44 20.59
CA GLY A 34 2.77 26.03 19.59
C GLY A 34 2.19 25.32 18.37
N TYR A 35 0.89 25.47 18.09
CA TYR A 35 0.33 25.07 16.79
C TYR A 35 0.69 26.08 15.72
N GLU A 36 1.00 25.60 14.51
CA GLU A 36 1.23 26.48 13.35
C GLU A 36 -0.08 27.15 12.93
N HIS A 37 0.03 28.29 12.23
CA HIS A 37 -1.14 29.07 11.84
C HIS A 37 -2.12 28.27 10.96
N ASP A 38 -1.59 27.47 10.02
CA ASP A 38 -2.39 26.60 9.16
C ASP A 38 -3.10 25.49 9.96
N GLN A 39 -2.44 24.94 10.98
CA GLN A 39 -3.01 23.96 11.91
C GLN A 39 -4.15 24.58 12.71
N ALA A 40 -3.96 25.79 13.22
CA ALA A 40 -5.01 26.53 13.91
C ALA A 40 -6.22 26.80 12.99
N GLU A 41 -5.98 27.27 11.76
CA GLU A 41 -7.04 27.47 10.77
C GLU A 41 -7.81 26.19 10.46
N ARG A 42 -7.13 25.05 10.30
CA ARG A 42 -7.77 23.75 10.01
C ARG A 42 -8.74 23.31 11.11
N VAL A 43 -8.47 23.66 12.36
CA VAL A 43 -9.35 23.37 13.52
C VAL A 43 -10.50 24.36 13.58
N ILE A 44 -10.21 25.65 13.36
CA ILE A 44 -11.18 26.74 13.54
C ILE A 44 -12.19 26.81 12.40
N LEU A 45 -11.77 26.65 11.15
CA LEU A 45 -12.61 26.84 9.96
C LEU A 45 -13.48 25.62 9.68
N ARG A 46 -14.40 25.33 10.61
CA ARG A 46 -15.32 24.18 10.59
C ARG A 46 -16.68 24.57 11.18
N ASN A 47 -17.66 23.68 11.04
CA ASN A 47 -18.95 23.84 11.70
C ASN A 47 -18.79 23.62 13.21
N SER A 48 -19.29 24.56 14.02
CA SER A 48 -19.24 24.52 15.50
C SER A 48 -17.83 24.38 16.10
N PRO A 49 -16.91 25.33 15.84
CA PRO A 49 -15.52 25.22 16.27
C PRO A 49 -15.29 25.53 17.77
N ALA A 50 -16.18 26.28 18.43
CA ALA A 50 -15.95 26.73 19.80
C ALA A 50 -15.74 25.58 20.82
N PRO A 51 -16.59 24.52 20.85
CA PRO A 51 -16.41 23.40 21.77
C PRO A 51 -15.13 22.60 21.48
N LEU A 52 -14.81 22.41 20.20
CA LEU A 52 -13.61 21.74 19.74
C LEU A 52 -12.33 22.49 20.17
N VAL A 53 -12.26 23.80 19.90
CA VAL A 53 -11.10 24.63 20.25
C VAL A 53 -10.93 24.68 21.77
N GLY A 54 -12.02 24.86 22.52
CA GLY A 54 -11.98 24.84 23.99
C GLY A 54 -11.45 23.52 24.54
N THR A 55 -11.97 22.39 24.05
CA THR A 55 -11.51 21.04 24.41
C THR A 55 -10.04 20.83 24.07
N LEU A 56 -9.61 21.26 22.88
CA LEU A 56 -8.23 21.15 22.43
C LEU A 56 -7.28 21.93 23.33
N ILE A 57 -7.61 23.17 23.68
CA ILE A 57 -6.82 24.01 24.59
C ILE A 57 -6.73 23.35 25.97
N ASN A 58 -7.86 22.89 26.50
CA ASN A 58 -7.93 22.28 27.84
C ASN A 58 -7.12 20.98 27.95
N LEU A 59 -7.14 20.13 26.92
CA LEU A 59 -6.50 18.82 26.94
C LEU A 59 -5.09 18.82 26.32
N HIS A 60 -4.62 19.93 25.76
CA HIS A 60 -3.33 20.01 25.06
C HIS A 60 -2.15 19.54 25.93
N GLY A 61 -2.07 20.01 27.17
CA GLY A 61 -1.01 19.62 28.11
C GLY A 61 -1.01 18.12 28.38
N THR A 62 -2.19 17.53 28.56
CA THR A 62 -2.36 16.08 28.70
C THR A 62 -1.85 15.35 27.46
N PHE A 63 -2.28 15.75 26.25
CA PHE A 63 -1.84 15.08 25.02
C PHE A 63 -0.32 15.10 24.84
N LEU A 64 0.34 16.23 25.13
CA LEU A 64 1.80 16.32 25.05
C LEU A 64 2.50 15.45 26.10
N SER A 65 1.95 15.32 27.31
CA SER A 65 2.53 14.46 28.35
C SER A 65 2.57 12.97 27.94
N PHE A 66 1.62 12.55 27.09
CA PHE A 66 1.58 11.21 26.48
C PHE A 66 2.33 11.15 25.14
N ARG A 67 3.18 12.14 24.83
CA ARG A 67 4.03 12.22 23.63
C ARG A 67 3.25 12.20 22.31
N LEU A 68 1.98 12.64 22.30
CA LEU A 68 1.28 12.87 21.04
C LEU A 68 1.89 14.08 20.32
N THR A 69 2.08 13.94 19.01
CA THR A 69 2.53 15.06 18.18
C THR A 69 1.37 16.02 17.92
N ARG A 70 1.67 17.31 17.73
CA ARG A 70 0.66 18.30 17.35
C ARG A 70 -0.11 17.90 16.09
N GLU A 71 0.57 17.32 15.09
CA GLU A 71 -0.11 16.83 13.89
C GLU A 71 -1.07 15.65 14.17
N ALA A 72 -0.71 14.72 15.07
CA ALA A 72 -1.62 13.65 15.48
C ALA A 72 -2.89 14.23 16.14
N ILE A 73 -2.71 15.21 17.03
CA ILE A 73 -3.83 15.91 17.68
C ILE A 73 -4.69 16.62 16.65
N ILE A 74 -4.09 17.34 15.69
CA ILE A 74 -4.81 18.02 14.61
C ILE A 74 -5.55 17.02 13.73
N ARG A 75 -4.97 15.87 13.39
CA ARG A 75 -5.66 14.82 12.61
C ARG A 75 -6.93 14.33 13.31
N ILE A 76 -6.88 14.15 14.62
CA ILE A 76 -8.05 13.76 15.43
C ILE A 76 -9.06 14.92 15.52
N ALA A 77 -8.59 16.13 15.82
CA ALA A 77 -9.43 17.33 15.91
C ALA A 77 -10.10 17.70 14.58
N THR A 78 -9.51 17.29 13.46
CA THR A 78 -9.99 17.58 12.11
C THR A 78 -10.71 16.41 11.43
N SER A 79 -10.92 15.28 12.12
CA SER A 79 -11.76 14.21 11.61
C SER A 79 -13.22 14.71 11.40
N CYS A 80 -13.87 14.25 10.33
CA CYS A 80 -15.25 14.66 10.02
C CYS A 80 -16.23 14.27 11.14
N HIS A 81 -17.25 15.08 11.45
CA HIS A 81 -18.31 14.86 12.47
C HIS A 81 -17.85 14.37 13.87
N GLY A 82 -18.07 15.18 14.92
CA GLY A 82 -17.83 14.73 16.31
C GLY A 82 -16.37 14.78 16.78
N SER A 83 -15.51 15.59 16.16
CA SER A 83 -14.09 15.67 16.50
C SER A 83 -13.80 16.15 17.93
N GLU A 84 -14.68 16.94 18.53
CA GLU A 84 -14.63 17.26 19.97
C GLU A 84 -14.73 16.00 20.83
N HIS A 85 -15.71 15.14 20.54
CA HIS A 85 -15.91 13.89 21.25
C HIS A 85 -14.69 12.98 21.08
N ASN A 86 -14.06 12.97 19.90
CA ASN A 86 -12.82 12.22 19.68
C ASN A 86 -11.68 12.72 20.58
N LEU A 87 -11.53 14.04 20.78
CA LEU A 87 -10.53 14.58 21.70
C LEU A 87 -10.86 14.28 23.17
N ILE A 88 -12.13 14.36 23.57
CA ILE A 88 -12.57 14.01 24.92
C ILE A 88 -12.27 12.53 25.19
N ALA A 89 -12.70 11.65 24.28
CA ALA A 89 -12.46 10.21 24.39
C ALA A 89 -10.97 9.88 24.39
N LEU A 90 -10.14 10.60 23.61
CA LEU A 90 -8.69 10.48 23.69
C LEU A 90 -8.19 10.82 25.10
N GLY A 91 -8.59 11.96 25.65
CA GLY A 91 -8.17 12.42 26.97
C GLY A 91 -8.52 11.40 28.06
N GLU A 92 -9.77 10.93 28.09
CA GLU A 92 -10.23 9.91 29.02
C GLU A 92 -9.46 8.59 28.89
N TYR A 93 -9.16 8.18 27.65
CA TYR A 93 -8.53 6.90 27.39
C TYR A 93 -7.01 6.91 27.61
N LEU A 94 -6.34 8.06 27.47
CA LEU A 94 -4.92 8.19 27.81
C LEU A 94 -4.66 7.93 29.30
N HIS A 95 -5.60 8.32 30.18
CA HIS A 95 -5.52 7.95 31.60
C HIS A 95 -5.55 6.42 31.81
N ASN A 96 -6.34 5.68 31.03
CA ASN A 96 -6.35 4.21 31.09
C ASN A 96 -5.04 3.58 30.58
N ILE A 97 -4.32 4.24 29.66
CA ILE A 97 -2.99 3.81 29.22
C ILE A 97 -1.95 4.01 30.34
N ALA A 98 -1.98 5.14 31.04
CA ALA A 98 -1.09 5.38 32.18
C ALA A 98 -1.24 4.31 33.27
N ASP A 99 -2.46 3.84 33.49
CA ASP A 99 -2.77 2.79 34.45
C ASP A 99 -2.47 1.36 33.96
N GLN A 100 -1.87 1.20 32.76
CA GLN A 100 -1.60 -0.09 32.09
C GLN A 100 -2.86 -0.96 31.89
N ARG A 101 -4.05 -0.35 31.86
CA ARG A 101 -5.33 -1.06 31.70
C ARG A 101 -5.75 -1.25 30.25
N SER A 102 -4.98 -0.69 29.31
CA SER A 102 -5.29 -0.77 27.88
C SER A 102 -4.17 -1.45 27.09
N PRO A 103 -4.53 -2.35 26.15
CA PRO A 103 -3.59 -2.92 25.18
C PRO A 103 -3.33 -2.01 23.96
N LEU A 104 -3.92 -0.81 23.90
CA LEU A 104 -3.77 0.12 22.77
C LEU A 104 -2.61 1.09 23.00
N SER A 105 -1.82 1.32 21.95
CA SER A 105 -0.80 2.37 21.93
C SER A 105 -1.38 3.75 21.58
N THR A 106 -0.63 4.82 21.81
CA THR A 106 -1.00 6.17 21.36
C THR A 106 -1.10 6.27 19.83
N GLY A 107 -0.34 5.47 19.10
CA GLY A 107 -0.45 5.32 17.65
C GLY A 107 -1.77 4.70 17.23
N ASP A 108 -2.20 3.64 17.91
CA ASP A 108 -3.49 2.97 17.67
C ASP A 108 -4.65 3.94 17.92
N LEU A 109 -4.62 4.67 19.04
CA LEU A 109 -5.64 5.67 19.37
C LEU A 109 -5.71 6.76 18.31
N THR A 110 -4.57 7.25 17.83
CA THR A 110 -4.52 8.24 16.76
C THR A 110 -5.16 7.69 15.49
N GLN A 111 -4.86 6.44 15.14
CA GLN A 111 -5.44 5.79 13.96
C GLN A 111 -6.96 5.63 14.10
N ILE A 112 -7.46 5.17 15.24
CA ILE A 112 -8.88 4.93 15.51
C ILE A 112 -9.67 6.24 15.50
N LEU A 113 -9.17 7.26 16.21
CA LEU A 113 -9.88 8.52 16.45
C LEU A 113 -9.76 9.53 15.30
N SER A 114 -8.92 9.28 14.31
CA SER A 114 -8.81 10.13 13.10
C SER A 114 -9.94 9.90 12.08
N HIS A 115 -10.94 9.06 12.39
CA HIS A 115 -12.10 8.79 11.53
C HIS A 115 -13.38 9.46 12.05
N SER A 116 -14.42 9.50 11.20
CA SER A 116 -15.69 10.11 11.57
C SER A 116 -16.42 9.44 12.72
N ASP A 117 -16.23 8.14 12.87
CA ASP A 117 -16.88 7.32 13.90
C ASP A 117 -15.87 6.94 15.00
N GLY A 118 -14.80 7.74 15.16
CA GLY A 118 -13.65 7.42 16.01
C GLY A 118 -14.01 7.03 17.44
N VAL A 119 -14.82 7.84 18.14
CA VAL A 119 -15.31 7.53 19.49
C VAL A 119 -16.05 6.20 19.53
N VAL A 120 -16.97 5.97 18.59
CA VAL A 120 -17.79 4.76 18.57
C VAL A 120 -16.92 3.52 18.30
N ASN A 121 -15.92 3.65 17.43
CA ASN A 121 -14.92 2.61 17.18
C ASN A 121 -14.13 2.29 18.45
N LEU A 122 -13.68 3.32 19.17
CA LEU A 122 -12.95 3.14 20.44
C LEU A 122 -13.83 2.48 21.50
N TRP A 123 -15.10 2.86 21.60
CA TRP A 123 -16.06 2.22 22.50
C TRP A 123 -16.30 0.75 22.16
N ALA A 124 -16.41 0.41 20.87
CA ALA A 124 -16.56 -0.98 20.44
C ALA A 124 -15.33 -1.83 20.80
N ILE A 125 -14.12 -1.29 20.64
CA ILE A 125 -12.89 -1.94 21.07
C ILE A 125 -12.90 -2.15 22.60
N ASN A 126 -13.25 -1.10 23.35
CA ASN A 126 -13.28 -1.16 24.81
C ASN A 126 -14.28 -2.21 25.31
N ALA A 127 -15.48 -2.25 24.70
CA ALA A 127 -16.49 -3.26 25.01
C ALA A 127 -15.97 -4.68 24.74
N HIS A 128 -15.24 -4.89 23.64
CA HIS A 128 -14.61 -6.18 23.34
C HIS A 128 -13.57 -6.56 24.41
N PHE A 129 -12.67 -5.66 24.81
CA PHE A 129 -11.68 -5.96 25.85
C PHE A 129 -12.32 -6.19 27.23
N GLN A 130 -13.39 -5.48 27.57
CA GLN A 130 -14.15 -5.76 28.79
C GLN A 130 -14.80 -7.14 28.75
N ALA A 131 -15.38 -7.53 27.60
CA ALA A 131 -15.95 -8.86 27.42
C ALA A 131 -14.87 -9.97 27.46
N LEU A 132 -13.66 -9.68 26.96
CA LEU A 132 -12.49 -10.55 27.07
C LEU A 132 -12.08 -10.75 28.53
N GLN A 133 -11.97 -9.67 29.31
CA GLN A 133 -11.63 -9.72 30.74
C GLN A 133 -12.69 -10.47 31.55
N LYS A 134 -13.97 -10.29 31.23
CA LYS A 134 -15.08 -10.99 31.89
C LYS A 134 -15.23 -12.45 31.44
N GLY A 135 -14.45 -12.90 30.44
CA GLY A 135 -14.55 -14.25 29.89
C GLY A 135 -15.85 -14.53 29.14
N THR A 136 -16.62 -13.51 28.76
CA THR A 136 -17.94 -13.66 28.14
C THR A 136 -17.87 -13.83 26.62
N LEU A 137 -16.70 -13.67 26.00
CA LEU A 137 -16.52 -13.85 24.56
C LEU A 137 -16.43 -15.33 24.16
N PRO A 138 -16.90 -15.69 22.94
CA PRO A 138 -16.62 -16.98 22.32
C PRO A 138 -15.12 -17.27 22.23
N GLU A 139 -14.72 -18.55 22.31
CA GLU A 139 -13.31 -18.94 22.27
C GLU A 139 -12.58 -18.42 21.02
N LYS A 140 -13.21 -18.48 19.85
CA LYS A 140 -12.64 -17.94 18.60
C LYS A 140 -12.48 -16.42 18.63
N ALA A 141 -13.42 -15.70 19.25
CA ALA A 141 -13.34 -14.25 19.42
C ALA A 141 -12.20 -13.85 20.37
N ARG A 142 -11.93 -14.65 21.42
CA ARG A 142 -10.81 -14.43 22.36
C ARG A 142 -9.43 -14.53 21.70
N LYS A 143 -9.33 -15.22 20.56
CA LYS A 143 -8.08 -15.39 19.80
C LYS A 143 -7.80 -14.24 18.83
N LEU A 144 -8.69 -13.26 18.70
CA LEU A 144 -8.45 -12.08 17.87
C LEU A 144 -7.34 -11.22 18.47
N THR A 145 -6.37 -10.84 17.65
CA THR A 145 -5.29 -9.93 18.04
C THR A 145 -5.78 -8.48 18.05
N THR A 146 -5.11 -7.63 18.85
CA THR A 146 -5.37 -6.18 18.86
C THR A 146 -5.33 -5.57 17.45
N ALA A 147 -4.36 -5.97 16.62
CA ALA A 147 -4.24 -5.50 15.24
C ALA A 147 -5.44 -5.90 14.36
N GLN A 148 -5.96 -7.12 14.53
CA GLN A 148 -7.16 -7.56 13.79
C GLN A 148 -8.40 -6.80 14.26
N ILE A 149 -8.56 -6.57 15.56
CA ILE A 149 -9.67 -5.79 16.10
C ILE A 149 -9.63 -4.35 15.55
N ILE A 150 -8.47 -3.70 15.59
CA ILE A 150 -8.26 -2.37 15.01
C ILE A 150 -8.59 -2.38 13.51
N LYS A 151 -8.07 -3.36 12.74
CA LYS A 151 -8.36 -3.49 11.30
C LYS A 151 -9.88 -3.52 11.01
N ILE A 152 -10.64 -4.24 11.84
CA ILE A 152 -12.10 -4.40 11.69
C ILE A 152 -12.84 -3.11 12.04
N VAL A 153 -12.51 -2.50 13.19
CA VAL A 153 -13.23 -1.31 13.67
C VAL A 153 -12.83 -0.04 12.93
N ASN A 154 -11.62 0.00 12.35
CA ASN A 154 -11.09 1.17 11.63
C ASN A 154 -11.65 1.29 10.19
N GLN A 155 -12.87 0.81 9.99
CA GLN A 155 -13.62 0.83 8.74
C GLN A 155 -14.94 1.56 8.96
N ARG A 156 -15.55 2.05 7.89
CA ARG A 156 -16.91 2.63 7.96
C ARG A 156 -17.90 1.56 8.44
N GLY A 157 -18.55 1.80 9.58
CA GLY A 157 -19.41 0.81 10.26
C GLY A 157 -18.66 -0.22 11.10
N GLY A 158 -17.43 0.08 11.50
CA GLY A 158 -16.54 -0.79 12.28
C GLY A 158 -17.16 -1.48 13.52
N PRO A 159 -17.96 -0.79 14.35
CA PRO A 159 -18.61 -1.40 15.51
C PRO A 159 -19.55 -2.53 15.10
N HIS A 160 -20.30 -2.32 14.02
CA HIS A 160 -21.17 -3.35 13.45
C HIS A 160 -20.38 -4.49 12.82
N ASN A 161 -19.23 -4.20 12.19
CA ASN A 161 -18.35 -5.24 11.64
C ASN A 161 -17.82 -6.16 12.75
N LEU A 162 -17.34 -5.59 13.86
CA LEU A 162 -16.83 -6.36 14.99
C LEU A 162 -17.96 -7.14 15.66
N LYS A 163 -19.12 -6.52 15.88
CA LYS A 163 -20.29 -7.19 16.43
C LYS A 163 -20.75 -8.36 15.56
N ALA A 164 -20.88 -8.16 14.24
CA ALA A 164 -21.29 -9.23 13.34
C ALA A 164 -20.32 -10.42 13.35
N LEU A 165 -19.01 -10.17 13.50
CA LEU A 165 -18.03 -11.23 13.64
C LEU A 165 -18.18 -12.00 14.97
N ILE A 166 -18.43 -11.28 16.08
CA ILE A 166 -18.67 -11.91 17.39
C ILE A 166 -19.97 -12.72 17.36
N ASP A 167 -21.05 -12.15 16.85
CA ASP A 167 -22.36 -12.84 16.71
C ASP A 167 -22.21 -14.11 15.85
N TYR A 168 -21.40 -14.05 14.78
CA TYR A 168 -21.06 -15.23 13.98
C TYR A 168 -20.35 -16.31 14.81
N PHE A 169 -19.39 -15.93 15.66
CA PHE A 169 -18.69 -16.87 16.55
C PHE A 169 -19.58 -17.42 17.68
N GLU A 170 -20.61 -16.69 18.10
CA GLU A 170 -21.61 -17.16 19.09
C GLU A 170 -22.61 -18.14 18.50
N SER A 171 -22.96 -17.97 17.22
CA SER A 171 -24.02 -18.78 16.60
C SER A 171 -23.60 -20.25 16.40
N SER A 172 -24.31 -21.16 17.07
CA SER A 172 -24.13 -22.62 16.93
C SER A 172 -24.57 -23.17 15.56
N GLN A 173 -25.27 -22.36 14.75
CA GLN A 173 -25.68 -22.72 13.39
C GLN A 173 -24.53 -22.70 12.37
N HIS A 174 -23.38 -22.14 12.75
CA HIS A 174 -22.20 -22.02 11.89
C HIS A 174 -21.06 -22.88 12.42
N ASP A 175 -21.38 -24.12 12.81
CA ASP A 175 -20.43 -25.18 13.13
C ASP A 175 -19.67 -25.69 11.88
N LEU A 176 -19.30 -24.75 11.01
CA LEU A 176 -18.61 -25.02 9.76
C LEU A 176 -17.14 -24.66 9.94
N PRO A 177 -16.21 -25.63 9.84
CA PRO A 177 -14.77 -25.38 9.69
C PRO A 177 -14.42 -24.71 8.35
N PHE A 178 -15.42 -24.15 7.66
CA PHE A 178 -15.30 -23.68 6.28
C PHE A 178 -14.47 -22.41 6.17
N PHE A 179 -14.66 -21.43 7.06
CA PHE A 179 -13.85 -20.20 7.06
C PHE A 179 -12.85 -20.18 8.22
N THR A 180 -11.63 -19.78 7.93
CA THR A 180 -10.62 -19.46 8.95
C THR A 180 -10.93 -18.12 9.62
N THR A 181 -10.44 -17.92 10.85
CA THR A 181 -10.54 -16.62 11.54
C THR A 181 -9.98 -15.48 10.68
N GLN A 182 -8.85 -15.70 10.01
CA GLN A 182 -8.22 -14.67 9.16
C GLN A 182 -9.09 -14.31 7.96
N GLN A 183 -9.70 -15.31 7.31
CA GLN A 183 -10.64 -15.07 6.21
C GLN A 183 -11.83 -14.23 6.65
N LEU A 184 -12.41 -14.51 7.82
CA LEU A 184 -13.52 -13.72 8.37
C LEU A 184 -13.08 -12.30 8.71
N VAL A 185 -11.91 -12.14 9.33
CA VAL A 185 -11.29 -10.83 9.60
C VAL A 185 -11.11 -10.04 8.30
N ASP A 186 -10.71 -10.70 7.21
CA ASP A 186 -10.56 -10.04 5.92
C ASP A 186 -11.92 -9.62 5.32
N VAL A 187 -12.96 -10.45 5.45
CA VAL A 187 -14.33 -10.09 5.02
C VAL A 187 -14.85 -8.87 5.79
N VAL A 188 -14.76 -8.90 7.12
CA VAL A 188 -15.30 -7.83 7.97
C VAL A 188 -14.36 -6.61 8.08
N GLY A 189 -13.10 -6.75 7.66
CA GLY A 189 -12.06 -5.72 7.62
C GLY A 189 -12.21 -4.73 6.47
N HIS A 190 -13.38 -4.66 5.84
CA HIS A 190 -13.74 -3.72 4.79
C HIS A 190 -14.86 -2.76 5.21
N PRO A 191 -15.02 -1.60 4.53
CA PRO A 191 -16.16 -0.73 4.76
C PRO A 191 -17.49 -1.48 4.62
N LYS A 192 -18.35 -1.41 5.64
CA LYS A 192 -19.60 -2.17 5.75
C LYS A 192 -19.44 -3.70 5.71
N GLY A 193 -18.30 -4.22 6.21
CA GLY A 193 -17.99 -5.64 6.28
C GLY A 193 -19.05 -6.53 6.93
N HIS A 194 -19.83 -6.04 7.91
CA HIS A 194 -20.98 -6.77 8.46
C HIS A 194 -22.03 -7.14 7.40
N LEU A 195 -22.26 -6.27 6.41
CA LEU A 195 -23.17 -6.58 5.29
C LEU A 195 -22.55 -7.61 4.34
N ASN A 196 -21.22 -7.59 4.19
CA ASN A 196 -20.53 -8.59 3.38
C ASN A 196 -20.62 -9.97 4.05
N LEU A 197 -20.38 -10.04 5.36
CA LEU A 197 -20.54 -11.27 6.13
C LEU A 197 -21.99 -11.77 6.06
N GLN A 198 -22.97 -10.90 6.30
CA GLN A 198 -24.39 -11.27 6.18
C GLN A 198 -24.71 -11.80 4.78
N ALA A 199 -24.22 -11.14 3.73
CA ALA A 199 -24.42 -11.60 2.35
C ALA A 199 -23.79 -12.97 2.09
N ILE A 200 -22.62 -13.26 2.67
CA ILE A 200 -22.05 -14.60 2.58
C ILE A 200 -23.00 -15.60 3.22
N LEU A 201 -23.46 -15.35 4.45
CA LEU A 201 -24.33 -16.26 5.18
C LEU A 201 -25.65 -16.51 4.43
N ASP A 202 -26.28 -15.45 3.91
CA ASP A 202 -27.52 -15.52 3.13
C ASP A 202 -27.38 -16.38 1.85
N PHE A 203 -26.20 -16.39 1.23
CA PHE A 203 -25.96 -17.05 -0.06
C PHE A 203 -25.08 -18.30 0.05
N LEU A 204 -24.55 -18.63 1.23
CA LEU A 204 -23.59 -19.70 1.44
C LEU A 204 -24.08 -21.06 0.89
N PRO A 205 -25.35 -21.49 1.14
CA PRO A 205 -25.84 -22.73 0.59
C PRO A 205 -25.82 -22.75 -0.95
N PHE A 206 -26.13 -21.63 -1.60
CA PHE A 206 -26.10 -21.52 -3.06
C PHE A 206 -24.66 -21.54 -3.58
N LEU A 207 -23.76 -20.74 -2.99
CA LEU A 207 -22.36 -20.65 -3.41
C LEU A 207 -21.63 -22.00 -3.25
N GLN A 208 -21.96 -22.77 -2.21
CA GLN A 208 -21.39 -24.10 -1.99
C GLN A 208 -22.05 -25.19 -2.83
N SER A 209 -23.39 -25.33 -2.77
CA SER A 209 -24.06 -26.47 -3.41
C SER A 209 -24.21 -26.34 -4.92
N LYS A 210 -24.39 -25.11 -5.43
CA LYS A 210 -24.64 -24.86 -6.85
C LYS A 210 -23.39 -24.42 -7.60
N LEU A 211 -22.58 -23.55 -7.00
CA LEU A 211 -21.37 -23.03 -7.64
C LEU A 211 -20.08 -23.74 -7.16
N GLN A 212 -20.17 -24.56 -6.11
CA GLN A 212 -19.04 -25.30 -5.55
C GLN A 212 -17.82 -24.42 -5.25
N LEU A 213 -18.04 -23.18 -4.81
CA LEU A 213 -16.97 -22.23 -4.50
C LEU A 213 -16.27 -22.61 -3.20
N SER A 214 -14.94 -22.52 -3.22
CA SER A 214 -14.13 -22.68 -2.02
C SER A 214 -14.28 -21.48 -1.07
N PRO A 215 -13.94 -21.63 0.22
CA PRO A 215 -13.98 -20.52 1.18
C PRO A 215 -13.13 -19.33 0.73
N GLY A 216 -11.93 -19.59 0.20
CA GLY A 216 -11.04 -18.54 -0.30
C GLY A 216 -11.65 -17.76 -1.46
N GLN A 217 -12.35 -18.43 -2.37
CA GLN A 217 -13.06 -17.77 -3.48
C GLN A 217 -14.24 -16.93 -2.98
N ILE A 218 -15.03 -17.44 -2.04
CA ILE A 218 -16.15 -16.68 -1.45
C ILE A 218 -15.63 -15.45 -0.70
N CYS A 219 -14.58 -15.60 0.10
CA CYS A 219 -13.94 -14.49 0.78
C CYS A 219 -13.40 -13.46 -0.20
N PHE A 220 -12.71 -13.88 -1.26
CA PHE A 220 -12.22 -12.98 -2.30
C PHE A 220 -13.36 -12.16 -2.92
N LEU A 221 -14.47 -12.81 -3.29
CA LEU A 221 -15.66 -12.15 -3.83
C LEU A 221 -16.30 -11.17 -2.83
N SER A 222 -16.14 -11.43 -1.53
CA SER A 222 -16.66 -10.58 -0.47
C SER A 222 -15.82 -9.34 -0.17
N THR A 223 -14.59 -9.24 -0.72
CA THR A 223 -13.75 -8.04 -0.62
C THR A 223 -14.21 -6.90 -1.52
N PHE A 224 -15.16 -7.17 -2.42
CA PHE A 224 -15.74 -6.16 -3.31
C PHE A 224 -16.84 -5.37 -2.60
N PHE A 225 -17.01 -4.10 -2.98
CA PHE A 225 -18.10 -3.27 -2.47
C PHE A 225 -19.45 -3.81 -3.00
N ARG A 226 -20.46 -3.98 -2.12
CA ARG A 226 -21.80 -4.53 -2.42
C ARG A 226 -21.82 -6.02 -2.76
N THR A 227 -21.10 -6.84 -1.99
CA THR A 227 -21.06 -8.31 -2.07
C THR A 227 -22.44 -8.97 -2.28
N LYS A 228 -23.48 -8.52 -1.56
CA LYS A 228 -24.86 -9.02 -1.73
C LYS A 228 -25.37 -8.93 -3.18
N ASN A 229 -25.06 -7.84 -3.88
CA ASN A 229 -25.52 -7.64 -5.25
C ASN A 229 -24.79 -8.55 -6.22
N ILE A 230 -23.49 -8.79 -5.97
CA ILE A 230 -22.71 -9.75 -6.75
C ILE A 230 -23.31 -11.15 -6.58
N PHE A 231 -23.61 -11.56 -5.35
CA PHE A 231 -24.21 -12.87 -5.11
C PHE A 231 -25.65 -12.99 -5.65
N LEU A 232 -26.45 -11.92 -5.58
CA LEU A 232 -27.77 -11.86 -6.22
C LEU A 232 -27.66 -12.03 -7.73
N TRP A 233 -26.75 -11.28 -8.37
CA TRP A 233 -26.49 -11.39 -9.80
C TRP A 233 -26.03 -12.81 -10.16
N MET A 234 -25.10 -13.40 -9.39
CA MET A 234 -24.66 -14.77 -9.58
C MET A 234 -25.82 -15.75 -9.47
N LYS A 235 -26.70 -15.59 -8.46
CA LYS A 235 -27.89 -16.43 -8.29
C LYS A 235 -28.89 -16.30 -9.44
N GLN A 236 -29.04 -15.09 -10.00
CA GLN A 236 -29.98 -14.80 -11.10
C GLN A 236 -29.46 -15.27 -12.45
N HIS A 237 -28.17 -15.13 -12.73
CA HIS A 237 -27.60 -15.34 -14.06
C HIS A 237 -26.78 -16.62 -14.20
N LEU A 238 -26.36 -17.25 -13.10
CA LEU A 238 -25.61 -18.51 -13.11
C LEU A 238 -26.48 -19.69 -12.67
N ASN A 239 -27.79 -19.62 -12.90
CA ASN A 239 -28.73 -20.71 -12.62
C ASN A 239 -28.57 -21.92 -13.58
N VAL A 240 -27.43 -22.01 -14.27
CA VAL A 240 -27.03 -23.16 -15.09
C VAL A 240 -26.29 -24.12 -14.17
N SER A 241 -26.62 -25.42 -14.24
CA SER A 241 -25.90 -26.46 -13.52
C SER A 241 -24.40 -26.39 -13.84
N VAL A 242 -23.61 -25.98 -12.84
CA VAL A 242 -22.14 -25.97 -12.93
C VAL A 242 -21.67 -27.41 -12.95
N THR A 243 -21.14 -27.86 -14.08
CA THR A 243 -20.44 -29.14 -14.18
C THR A 243 -18.97 -28.91 -13.79
N SER A 244 -18.22 -29.98 -13.50
CA SER A 244 -16.76 -29.88 -13.31
C SER A 244 -16.07 -29.14 -14.46
N ASP A 245 -16.63 -29.25 -15.66
CA ASP A 245 -15.99 -28.87 -16.92
C ASP A 245 -16.15 -27.39 -17.25
N ASN A 246 -17.21 -26.72 -16.76
CA ASN A 246 -17.45 -25.29 -17.02
C ASN A 246 -17.18 -24.38 -15.81
N LYS A 247 -16.83 -24.95 -14.65
CA LYS A 247 -16.62 -24.23 -13.39
C LYS A 247 -15.54 -23.15 -13.48
N ASN A 248 -14.40 -23.48 -14.07
CA ASN A 248 -13.28 -22.54 -14.23
C ASN A 248 -13.59 -21.44 -15.24
N GLU A 249 -14.36 -21.74 -16.29
CA GLU A 249 -14.80 -20.75 -17.27
C GLU A 249 -15.79 -19.75 -16.65
N ILE A 250 -16.77 -20.25 -15.87
CA ILE A 250 -17.71 -19.39 -15.15
C ILE A 250 -16.97 -18.51 -14.14
N LEU A 251 -16.02 -19.08 -13.40
CA LEU A 251 -15.16 -18.33 -12.47
C LEU A 251 -14.29 -17.30 -13.18
N ALA A 252 -13.70 -17.64 -14.33
CA ALA A 252 -12.93 -16.71 -15.15
C ALA A 252 -13.81 -15.59 -15.70
N ARG A 253 -15.04 -15.90 -16.15
CA ARG A 253 -16.02 -14.88 -16.58
C ARG A 253 -16.44 -13.97 -15.43
N ILE A 254 -16.70 -14.51 -14.23
CA ILE A 254 -16.97 -13.73 -13.02
C ILE A 254 -15.77 -12.87 -12.67
N TYR A 255 -14.56 -13.42 -12.69
CA TYR A 255 -13.33 -12.72 -12.34
C TYR A 255 -13.00 -11.60 -13.33
N ILE A 256 -13.07 -11.88 -14.63
CA ILE A 256 -12.91 -10.89 -15.71
C ILE A 256 -13.97 -9.80 -15.59
N THR A 257 -15.23 -10.17 -15.33
CA THR A 257 -16.33 -9.22 -15.15
C THR A 257 -16.10 -8.37 -13.89
N LEU A 258 -15.71 -8.96 -12.77
CA LEU A 258 -15.42 -8.25 -11.52
C LEU A 258 -14.16 -7.40 -11.58
N ILE A 259 -13.12 -7.81 -12.31
CA ILE A 259 -11.94 -6.99 -12.57
C ILE A 259 -12.30 -5.80 -13.46
N LYS A 260 -13.04 -6.04 -14.56
CA LYS A 260 -13.56 -4.98 -15.43
C LYS A 260 -14.47 -4.01 -14.68
N LEU A 261 -15.24 -4.51 -13.71
CA LEU A 261 -16.15 -3.74 -12.87
C LEU A 261 -15.51 -3.18 -11.58
N LYS A 262 -14.31 -3.62 -11.18
CA LYS A 262 -13.64 -3.20 -9.92
C LYS A 262 -13.49 -1.68 -9.80
N PRO A 263 -13.14 -0.93 -10.87
CA PRO A 263 -13.13 0.54 -10.84
C PRO A 263 -14.54 1.14 -10.70
N LEU A 264 -15.56 0.48 -11.26
CA LEU A 264 -16.95 0.95 -11.36
C LEU A 264 -17.76 0.69 -10.08
N LEU A 265 -17.50 -0.41 -9.37
CA LEU A 265 -18.19 -0.82 -8.14
C LEU A 265 -17.83 0.04 -6.92
N ARG A 266 -16.73 0.80 -6.97
CA ARG A 266 -16.31 1.69 -5.87
C ARG A 266 -17.21 2.92 -5.69
N HIS A 267 -18.02 3.32 -6.68
CA HIS A 267 -18.69 4.64 -6.68
C HIS A 267 -20.19 4.69 -7.05
N SER A 268 -20.87 3.59 -7.36
CA SER A 268 -22.28 3.65 -7.82
C SER A 268 -23.31 3.39 -6.72
N ALA A 269 -24.26 4.32 -6.54
CA ALA A 269 -25.47 4.14 -5.74
C ALA A 269 -26.56 3.32 -6.47
N ALA A 270 -26.48 3.15 -7.79
CA ALA A 270 -27.64 2.98 -8.68
C ALA A 270 -28.07 1.54 -9.03
N LEU A 271 -27.68 0.52 -8.26
CA LEU A 271 -28.20 -0.86 -8.45
C LEU A 271 -29.63 -1.06 -7.89
N LEU A 272 -30.37 0.01 -7.57
CA LEU A 272 -31.69 -0.04 -6.94
C LEU A 272 -32.87 -0.25 -7.91
N PHE A 273 -32.62 -0.25 -9.23
CA PHE A 273 -33.68 -0.42 -10.23
C PHE A 273 -33.21 -1.31 -11.39
N LEU A 274 -33.34 -2.62 -11.22
CA LEU A 274 -33.40 -3.56 -12.34
C LEU A 274 -34.88 -3.99 -12.48
N PRO A 275 -35.51 -3.85 -13.66
CA PRO A 275 -36.90 -4.24 -13.86
C PRO A 275 -37.09 -5.76 -13.77
N LYS A 276 -38.21 -6.17 -13.17
CA LYS A 276 -38.69 -7.55 -13.09
C LYS A 276 -39.45 -7.87 -14.38
N GLN A 277 -38.81 -8.53 -15.34
CA GLN A 277 -39.36 -9.45 -16.37
C GLN A 277 -38.64 -9.30 -17.72
N PRO A 278 -38.45 -10.41 -18.47
CA PRO A 278 -37.81 -10.37 -19.78
C PRO A 278 -38.86 -10.16 -20.89
N PRO A 279 -38.55 -9.39 -21.95
CA PRO A 279 -39.13 -9.64 -23.26
C PRO A 279 -38.18 -10.54 -24.07
N GLU A 280 -38.78 -11.57 -24.68
CA GLU A 280 -38.22 -12.30 -25.81
C GLU A 280 -38.06 -11.33 -26.99
N GLU A 281 -36.86 -10.81 -27.18
CA GLU A 281 -36.19 -10.58 -28.47
C GLU A 281 -34.96 -9.70 -28.21
N ALA A 282 -33.80 -10.18 -28.66
CA ALA A 282 -32.51 -9.68 -28.28
C ALA A 282 -32.23 -8.27 -28.83
N SER A 283 -31.89 -7.34 -27.93
CA SER A 283 -30.70 -6.50 -28.12
C SER A 283 -30.02 -6.28 -26.78
N GLU A 284 -28.72 -6.56 -26.75
CA GLU A 284 -27.82 -6.40 -25.61
C GLU A 284 -27.91 -4.98 -25.04
N THR A 285 -28.13 -4.80 -23.73
CA THR A 285 -27.53 -3.68 -22.95
C THR A 285 -27.94 -3.74 -21.47
N GLY A 286 -27.12 -4.42 -20.66
CA GLY A 286 -27.03 -4.16 -19.22
C GLY A 286 -25.89 -3.18 -18.94
N ARG A 287 -26.12 -1.87 -19.10
CA ARG A 287 -25.11 -0.82 -18.88
C ARG A 287 -25.52 0.08 -17.70
N LEU A 288 -24.58 0.31 -16.76
CA LEU A 288 -24.58 1.44 -15.79
C LEU A 288 -24.75 2.76 -16.56
N PRO A 289 -25.02 3.95 -15.96
CA PRO A 289 -25.16 5.17 -16.76
C PRO A 289 -23.82 5.39 -17.47
N GLU A 290 -23.78 4.98 -18.73
CA GLU A 290 -22.63 5.18 -19.55
C GLU A 290 -22.42 6.67 -19.58
N LEU A 291 -21.15 7.06 -19.65
CA LEU A 291 -20.84 8.24 -20.41
C LEU A 291 -21.73 8.19 -21.67
N SER A 292 -22.77 9.03 -21.71
CA SER A 292 -23.78 8.86 -22.75
C SER A 292 -23.07 8.94 -24.09
N GLU A 293 -23.49 8.15 -25.07
CA GLU A 293 -22.87 8.19 -26.39
C GLU A 293 -22.73 9.64 -26.90
N ASN A 294 -23.73 10.47 -26.61
CA ASN A 294 -23.68 11.91 -26.86
C ASN A 294 -22.55 12.63 -26.09
N THR A 295 -22.36 12.38 -24.80
CA THR A 295 -21.26 12.97 -24.01
C THR A 295 -19.89 12.49 -24.51
N TYR A 296 -19.77 11.19 -24.78
CA TYR A 296 -18.56 10.59 -25.36
C TYR A 296 -18.21 11.25 -26.70
N ASN A 297 -19.17 11.29 -27.63
CA ASN A 297 -18.97 11.89 -28.96
C ASN A 297 -18.68 13.40 -28.86
N THR A 298 -19.34 14.11 -27.94
CA THR A 298 -19.09 15.54 -27.68
C THR A 298 -17.66 15.77 -27.22
N TRP A 299 -17.20 15.06 -26.18
CA TRP A 299 -15.85 15.21 -25.67
C TRP A 299 -14.80 14.73 -26.67
N LYS A 300 -15.07 13.65 -27.38
CA LYS A 300 -14.19 13.14 -28.43
C LYS A 300 -14.01 14.20 -29.50
N LYS A 301 -15.12 14.76 -30.02
CA LYS A 301 -15.07 15.87 -30.98
C LYS A 301 -14.25 17.05 -30.45
N GLN A 302 -14.48 17.50 -29.22
CA GLN A 302 -13.72 18.60 -28.61
C GLN A 302 -12.22 18.30 -28.50
N LEU A 303 -11.84 17.07 -28.15
CA LEU A 303 -10.42 16.69 -28.10
C LEU A 303 -9.82 16.59 -29.50
N ILE A 304 -10.55 16.07 -30.50
CA ILE A 304 -10.09 16.07 -31.90
C ILE A 304 -9.90 17.51 -32.42
N GLU A 305 -10.79 18.44 -32.07
CA GLU A 305 -10.67 19.88 -32.40
C GLU A 305 -9.42 20.53 -31.76
N LEU A 306 -8.86 19.94 -30.71
CA LEU A 306 -7.60 20.33 -30.08
C LEU A 306 -6.38 19.56 -30.62
N ASP A 307 -6.50 18.89 -31.76
CA ASP A 307 -5.49 18.04 -32.43
C ASP A 307 -5.14 16.73 -31.70
N TYR A 308 -5.93 16.25 -30.74
CA TYR A 308 -5.71 14.90 -30.19
C TYR A 308 -6.08 13.84 -31.23
N LYS A 309 -5.33 12.74 -31.29
CA LYS A 309 -5.68 11.57 -32.11
C LYS A 309 -6.85 10.82 -31.49
N HIS A 310 -7.59 10.05 -32.30
CA HIS A 310 -8.72 9.25 -31.82
C HIS A 310 -8.38 8.35 -30.63
N TYR A 311 -7.27 7.59 -30.67
CA TYR A 311 -6.88 6.73 -29.55
C TYR A 311 -6.51 7.52 -28.29
N GLN A 312 -5.98 8.74 -28.44
CA GLN A 312 -5.63 9.61 -27.30
C GLN A 312 -6.90 10.11 -26.62
N ALA A 313 -7.86 10.59 -27.41
CA ALA A 313 -9.19 10.99 -26.92
C ALA A 313 -9.88 9.82 -26.22
N ASP A 314 -9.85 8.63 -26.82
CA ASP A 314 -10.44 7.41 -26.22
C ASP A 314 -9.78 7.05 -24.91
N LYS A 315 -8.44 7.09 -24.84
CA LYS A 315 -7.70 6.82 -23.61
C LYS A 315 -8.02 7.80 -22.47
N ILE A 316 -8.26 9.07 -22.79
CA ILE A 316 -8.62 10.11 -21.80
C ILE A 316 -10.08 9.94 -21.35
N ILE A 317 -10.99 9.67 -22.29
CA ILE A 317 -12.43 9.64 -22.05
C ILE A 317 -12.89 8.33 -21.38
N LEU A 318 -12.28 7.20 -21.73
CA LEU A 318 -12.71 5.88 -21.24
C LEU A 318 -12.10 5.51 -19.87
N ARG A 319 -11.35 6.41 -19.24
CA ARG A 319 -10.80 6.20 -17.88
C ARG A 319 -11.90 6.26 -16.81
N ALA A 320 -11.58 5.83 -15.59
CA ALA A 320 -12.46 6.03 -14.44
C ALA A 320 -12.59 7.54 -14.10
N SER A 321 -13.82 8.06 -14.03
CA SER A 321 -14.13 9.48 -13.75
C SER A 321 -13.51 10.47 -14.77
N PRO A 322 -13.91 10.42 -16.06
CA PRO A 322 -13.29 11.21 -17.13
C PRO A 322 -13.69 12.69 -17.13
N ALA A 323 -14.88 13.03 -16.63
CA ALA A 323 -15.49 14.35 -16.81
C ALA A 323 -14.58 15.53 -16.40
N ILE A 324 -14.00 15.47 -15.21
CA ILE A 324 -13.18 16.56 -14.68
C ILE A 324 -11.84 16.65 -15.40
N ALA A 325 -11.25 15.51 -15.78
CA ALA A 325 -9.98 15.51 -16.52
C ALA A 325 -10.15 16.02 -17.94
N VAL A 326 -11.18 15.57 -18.67
CA VAL A 326 -11.50 16.09 -20.01
C VAL A 326 -11.76 17.61 -19.93
N PHE A 327 -12.59 18.04 -18.99
CA PHE A 327 -12.89 19.46 -18.79
C PHE A 327 -11.63 20.29 -18.51
N ASN A 328 -10.80 19.86 -17.55
CA ASN A 328 -9.57 20.57 -17.20
C ASN A 328 -8.55 20.54 -18.35
N LEU A 329 -8.45 19.42 -19.07
CA LEU A 329 -7.53 19.31 -20.21
C LEU A 329 -7.92 20.28 -21.31
N ILE A 330 -9.20 20.35 -21.69
CA ILE A 330 -9.70 21.31 -22.68
C ILE A 330 -9.44 22.73 -22.20
N LYS A 331 -9.82 23.05 -20.95
CA LYS A 331 -9.67 24.39 -20.37
C LYS A 331 -8.22 24.85 -20.31
N LEU A 332 -7.28 23.96 -19.98
CA LEU A 332 -5.87 24.27 -19.76
C LEU A 332 -5.00 24.00 -20.99
N HIS A 333 -5.57 23.48 -22.10
CA HIS A 333 -4.81 22.97 -23.24
C HIS A 333 -3.83 23.99 -23.81
N ALA A 334 -4.28 25.23 -24.06
CA ALA A 334 -3.44 26.27 -24.65
C ALA A 334 -2.21 26.60 -23.77
N LEU A 335 -2.42 26.74 -22.46
CA LEU A 335 -1.35 26.98 -21.49
C LEU A 335 -0.35 25.82 -21.49
N LEU A 336 -0.84 24.59 -21.36
CA LEU A 336 0.01 23.41 -21.26
C LEU A 336 0.80 23.17 -22.57
N LYS A 337 0.16 23.33 -23.74
CA LYS A 337 0.81 23.21 -25.07
C LYS A 337 1.86 24.30 -25.28
N SER A 338 1.58 25.55 -24.89
CA SER A 338 2.55 26.65 -24.99
C SER A 338 3.80 26.46 -24.11
N SER A 339 3.68 25.62 -23.07
CA SER A 339 4.79 25.25 -22.18
C SER A 339 5.62 24.06 -22.69
N GLY A 340 5.37 23.58 -23.92
CA GLY A 340 6.12 22.50 -24.56
C GLY A 340 5.62 21.08 -24.25
N LEU A 341 4.48 20.93 -23.56
CA LEU A 341 3.83 19.62 -23.38
C LEU A 341 3.07 19.24 -24.64
N ASN A 342 3.53 18.21 -25.34
CA ASN A 342 2.84 17.68 -26.51
C ASN A 342 1.63 16.80 -26.10
N HIS A 343 0.80 16.44 -27.09
CA HIS A 343 -0.40 15.65 -26.87
C HIS A 343 -0.13 14.29 -26.23
N GLU A 344 0.99 13.61 -26.55
CA GLU A 344 1.31 12.32 -25.92
C GLU A 344 1.54 12.44 -24.41
N LEU A 345 2.30 13.46 -24.00
CA LEU A 345 2.56 13.73 -22.58
C LEU A 345 1.27 14.14 -21.85
N LEU A 346 0.45 14.98 -22.48
CA LEU A 346 -0.83 15.40 -21.92
C LEU A 346 -1.83 14.25 -21.82
N THR A 347 -1.88 13.38 -22.82
CA THR A 347 -2.68 12.15 -22.78
C THR A 347 -2.23 11.25 -21.65
N HIS A 348 -0.92 11.06 -21.46
CA HIS A 348 -0.39 10.28 -20.35
C HIS A 348 -0.89 10.84 -19.00
N ILE A 349 -0.66 12.13 -18.72
CA ILE A 349 -1.05 12.79 -17.47
C ILE A 349 -2.57 12.74 -17.25
N ALA A 350 -3.36 13.08 -18.27
CA ALA A 350 -4.81 13.12 -18.17
C ALA A 350 -5.42 11.72 -18.00
N SER A 351 -4.77 10.68 -18.54
CA SER A 351 -5.25 9.30 -18.44
C SER A 351 -4.97 8.64 -17.08
N CYS A 352 -4.02 9.16 -16.28
CA CYS A 352 -3.76 8.68 -14.93
C CYS A 352 -4.97 8.89 -14.01
N TYR A 353 -5.17 8.02 -13.03
CA TYR A 353 -6.21 8.21 -12.03
C TYR A 353 -5.94 9.48 -11.20
N LYS A 354 -6.95 10.34 -11.05
CA LYS A 354 -6.82 11.74 -10.56
C LYS A 354 -5.99 12.68 -11.44
N GLY A 355 -5.76 12.35 -12.71
CA GLY A 355 -5.03 13.19 -13.67
C GLY A 355 -5.57 14.63 -13.79
N GLU A 356 -6.84 14.88 -13.47
CA GLU A 356 -7.42 16.23 -13.39
C GLU A 356 -6.72 17.13 -12.36
N LEU A 357 -6.25 16.57 -11.24
CA LEU A 357 -5.50 17.30 -10.22
C LEU A 357 -4.07 17.54 -10.68
N SER A 358 -3.45 16.55 -11.33
CA SER A 358 -2.12 16.69 -11.93
C SER A 358 -2.09 17.81 -12.98
N LEU A 359 -3.11 17.91 -13.84
CA LEU A 359 -3.23 18.99 -14.83
C LEU A 359 -3.37 20.37 -14.16
N ILE A 360 -4.15 20.48 -13.08
CA ILE A 360 -4.30 21.73 -12.32
C ILE A 360 -2.97 22.12 -11.65
N ALA A 361 -2.32 21.18 -10.96
CA ALA A 361 -1.06 21.43 -10.28
C ALA A 361 0.04 21.87 -11.27
N LEU A 362 0.08 21.22 -12.44
CA LEU A 362 1.01 21.57 -13.51
C LEU A 362 0.74 22.97 -14.07
N ALA A 363 -0.54 23.32 -14.29
CA ALA A 363 -0.90 24.68 -14.69
C ALA A 363 -0.48 25.72 -13.65
N HIS A 364 -0.71 25.46 -12.36
CA HIS A 364 -0.27 26.35 -11.27
C HIS A 364 1.24 26.51 -11.23
N TYR A 365 2.00 25.44 -11.42
CA TYR A 365 3.46 25.48 -11.50
C TYR A 365 3.93 26.33 -12.70
N LEU A 366 3.34 26.12 -13.88
CA LEU A 366 3.69 26.85 -15.11
C LEU A 366 3.26 28.32 -15.09
N GLN A 367 2.27 28.69 -14.30
CA GLN A 367 1.82 30.09 -14.16
C GLN A 367 2.63 30.88 -13.13
N ASN A 368 3.41 30.21 -12.26
CA ASN A 368 4.15 30.87 -11.20
C ASN A 368 5.67 30.78 -11.45
N PRO A 369 6.31 31.87 -11.94
CA PRO A 369 7.76 31.89 -12.20
C PRO A 369 8.62 31.55 -10.98
N ALA A 370 8.16 31.85 -9.77
CA ALA A 370 8.89 31.53 -8.53
C ALA A 370 9.01 30.02 -8.29
N ASN A 371 8.07 29.23 -8.84
CA ASN A 371 8.07 27.77 -8.78
C ASN A 371 8.94 27.13 -9.87
N GLN A 372 9.23 27.85 -10.96
CA GLN A 372 10.01 27.35 -12.11
C GLN A 372 11.53 27.38 -11.91
N SER A 373 11.97 27.60 -10.67
CA SER A 373 13.39 27.56 -10.32
C SER A 373 13.62 26.41 -9.35
N PRO A 374 14.25 25.31 -9.79
CA PRO A 374 14.85 25.08 -11.10
C PRO A 374 13.84 24.70 -12.20
N PRO A 375 14.17 24.96 -13.48
CA PRO A 375 13.30 24.64 -14.59
C PRO A 375 13.35 23.14 -14.90
N PHE A 376 12.17 22.50 -14.90
CA PHE A 376 12.02 21.12 -15.39
C PHE A 376 11.60 21.12 -16.85
N SER A 377 12.17 20.21 -17.63
CA SER A 377 11.71 19.95 -19.00
C SER A 377 10.30 19.33 -19.00
N PRO A 378 9.54 19.44 -20.11
CA PRO A 378 8.22 18.83 -20.22
C PRO A 378 8.21 17.32 -19.93
N LYS A 379 9.29 16.61 -20.31
CA LYS A 379 9.44 15.16 -20.04
C LYS A 379 9.63 14.90 -18.54
N GLU A 380 10.42 15.72 -17.86
CA GLU A 380 10.64 15.60 -16.41
C GLU A 380 9.37 15.92 -15.64
N LEU A 381 8.64 16.99 -16.01
CA LEU A 381 7.34 17.31 -15.43
C LEU A 381 6.35 16.17 -15.62
N THR A 382 6.32 15.57 -16.81
CA THR A 382 5.46 14.41 -17.07
C THR A 382 5.85 13.22 -16.20
N LYS A 383 7.14 12.96 -16.00
CA LYS A 383 7.61 11.91 -15.08
C LYS A 383 7.23 12.20 -13.62
N ILE A 384 7.13 13.45 -13.21
CA ILE A 384 6.72 13.82 -11.84
C ILE A 384 5.20 13.64 -11.67
N VAL A 385 4.40 14.15 -12.61
CA VAL A 385 2.93 14.23 -12.48
C VAL A 385 2.16 13.06 -13.12
N GLY A 386 2.83 12.21 -13.88
CA GLY A 386 2.27 11.08 -14.64
C GLY A 386 2.06 9.80 -13.82
N HIS A 387 1.72 9.94 -12.54
CA HIS A 387 1.46 8.81 -11.65
C HIS A 387 0.04 8.86 -11.10
N ASP A 388 -0.59 7.69 -11.04
CA ASP A 388 -1.91 7.53 -10.45
C ASP A 388 -1.94 8.01 -9.00
N GLU A 389 -3.03 8.68 -8.64
CA GLU A 389 -3.38 9.16 -7.30
C GLU A 389 -2.48 10.25 -6.69
N THR A 390 -1.23 10.39 -7.17
CA THR A 390 -0.15 11.08 -6.45
C THR A 390 0.62 12.10 -7.29
N GLY A 391 0.36 12.21 -8.59
CA GLY A 391 1.10 13.11 -9.48
C GLY A 391 1.09 14.58 -9.05
N ALA A 392 -0.06 15.10 -8.61
CA ALA A 392 -0.16 16.46 -8.08
C ALA A 392 0.65 16.64 -6.78
N ASP A 393 0.59 15.65 -5.88
CA ASP A 393 1.32 15.66 -4.60
C ASP A 393 2.84 15.60 -4.84
N ASN A 394 3.29 14.82 -5.82
CA ASN A 394 4.70 14.72 -6.21
C ASN A 394 5.26 16.08 -6.65
N LEU A 395 4.52 16.80 -7.51
CA LEU A 395 4.91 18.15 -7.93
C LEU A 395 4.89 19.15 -6.77
N GLN A 396 3.88 19.07 -5.90
CA GLN A 396 3.82 19.93 -4.72
C GLN A 396 4.99 19.67 -3.76
N ALA A 397 5.39 18.42 -3.56
CA ALA A 397 6.53 18.06 -2.73
C ALA A 397 7.84 18.64 -3.26
N ILE A 398 8.02 18.70 -4.58
CA ILE A 398 9.18 19.36 -5.21
C ILE A 398 9.16 20.87 -4.95
N ILE A 399 8.00 21.52 -5.13
CA ILE A 399 7.87 22.96 -4.87
C ILE A 399 8.24 23.27 -3.41
N THR A 400 7.69 22.50 -2.47
CA THR A 400 7.99 22.63 -1.04
C THR A 400 9.46 22.36 -0.73
N HIS A 401 10.09 21.39 -1.39
CA HIS A 401 11.53 21.13 -1.24
C HIS A 401 12.37 22.33 -1.68
N PHE A 402 12.09 22.96 -2.82
CA PHE A 402 12.86 24.13 -3.26
C PHE A 402 12.61 25.37 -2.41
N GLN A 403 11.42 25.53 -1.84
CA GLN A 403 11.14 26.56 -0.84
C GLN A 403 12.02 26.34 0.40
N ALA A 404 12.01 25.12 0.96
CA ALA A 404 12.85 24.76 2.10
C ALA A 404 14.36 24.88 1.81
N LEU A 405 14.78 24.63 0.56
CA LEU A 405 16.16 24.85 0.13
C LEU A 405 16.54 26.34 0.16
N LYS A 406 15.67 27.22 -0.34
CA LYS A 406 15.87 28.67 -0.30
C LYS A 406 15.90 29.22 1.13
N GLU A 407 15.06 28.66 2.01
CA GLU A 407 14.99 29.01 3.43
C GLU A 407 16.14 28.41 4.26
N GLY A 408 16.92 27.48 3.70
CA GLY A 408 18.02 26.81 4.40
C GLY A 408 17.58 25.82 5.49
N THR A 409 16.31 25.36 5.46
CA THR A 409 15.70 24.49 6.49
C THR A 409 15.87 23.00 6.21
N LEU A 410 16.52 22.63 5.10
CA LEU A 410 16.79 21.24 4.72
C LEU A 410 18.08 20.69 5.35
N PRO A 411 18.10 19.39 5.71
CA PRO A 411 19.32 18.71 6.14
C PRO A 411 20.47 18.85 5.15
N ALA A 412 21.71 18.87 5.62
CA ALA A 412 22.91 19.11 4.80
C ALA A 412 23.02 18.15 3.60
N GLN A 413 22.72 16.87 3.81
CA GLN A 413 22.78 15.83 2.78
C GLN A 413 21.69 16.01 1.72
N ILE A 414 20.52 16.52 2.12
CA ILE A 414 19.38 16.75 1.21
C ILE A 414 19.61 17.98 0.33
N ARG A 415 20.30 19.00 0.84
CA ARG A 415 20.62 20.22 0.09
C ARG A 415 21.47 19.99 -1.16
N GLN A 416 22.18 18.85 -1.22
CA GLN A 416 23.10 18.50 -2.30
C GLN A 416 22.43 17.68 -3.42
N LEU A 417 21.14 17.32 -3.27
CA LEU A 417 20.43 16.55 -4.29
C LEU A 417 20.34 17.32 -5.61
N SER A 418 20.80 16.70 -6.69
CA SER A 418 20.58 17.19 -8.05
C SER A 418 19.12 17.05 -8.46
N ASN A 419 18.68 17.81 -9.47
CA ASN A 419 17.35 17.68 -10.05
C ASN A 419 17.07 16.25 -10.53
N LYS A 420 18.07 15.58 -11.11
CA LYS A 420 17.96 14.20 -11.60
C LYS A 420 17.68 13.22 -10.46
N GLU A 421 18.37 13.35 -9.34
CA GLU A 421 18.15 12.53 -8.14
C GLU A 421 16.79 12.83 -7.53
N LEU A 422 16.40 14.11 -7.46
CA LEU A 422 15.07 14.50 -6.96
C LEU A 422 13.96 13.85 -7.79
N ILE A 423 14.07 13.89 -9.13
CA ILE A 423 13.13 13.24 -10.06
C ILE A 423 13.14 11.72 -9.88
N GLN A 424 14.28 11.10 -9.58
CA GLN A 424 14.34 9.65 -9.29
C GLN A 424 13.63 9.29 -7.97
N ILE A 425 13.51 10.23 -7.02
CA ILE A 425 12.80 9.99 -5.76
C ILE A 425 11.29 10.21 -5.93
N VAL A 426 10.91 11.31 -6.59
CA VAL A 426 9.51 11.76 -6.67
C VAL A 426 8.76 11.28 -7.93
N GLY A 427 9.47 10.83 -8.96
CA GLY A 427 8.90 10.36 -10.23
C GLY A 427 8.40 8.91 -10.16
N HIS A 428 7.69 8.60 -9.08
CA HIS A 428 7.16 7.27 -8.73
C HIS A 428 5.80 7.43 -8.04
N ARG A 429 5.03 6.34 -7.94
CA ARG A 429 3.78 6.36 -7.18
C ARG A 429 4.10 6.53 -5.70
N GLY A 430 3.58 7.61 -5.09
CA GLY A 430 3.89 7.98 -3.72
C GLY A 430 5.22 8.74 -3.54
N GLY A 431 5.80 9.26 -4.64
CA GLY A 431 7.07 9.99 -4.63
C GLY A 431 7.16 11.16 -3.64
N ALA A 432 6.07 11.87 -3.39
CA ALA A 432 5.98 12.89 -2.34
C ALA A 432 6.32 12.32 -0.95
N ASN A 433 5.81 11.13 -0.64
CA ASN A 433 6.09 10.44 0.62
C ASN A 433 7.54 9.94 0.65
N ASN A 434 8.08 9.49 -0.47
CA ASN A 434 9.47 9.05 -0.59
C ASN A 434 10.42 10.20 -0.22
N LEU A 435 10.22 11.38 -0.80
CA LEU A 435 11.02 12.57 -0.50
C LEU A 435 10.85 13.00 0.97
N LYS A 436 9.61 13.03 1.47
CA LYS A 436 9.33 13.37 2.87
C LYS A 436 10.02 12.42 3.85
N ALA A 437 9.99 11.11 3.58
CA ALA A 437 10.63 10.10 4.40
C ALA A 437 12.16 10.29 4.41
N LEU A 438 12.76 10.55 3.24
CA LEU A 438 14.19 10.81 3.11
C LEU A 438 14.61 12.06 3.92
N ILE A 439 13.85 13.16 3.80
CA ILE A 439 14.09 14.39 4.56
C ILE A 439 14.00 14.13 6.07
N ASN A 440 12.95 13.43 6.51
CA ASN A 440 12.74 13.12 7.93
C ASN A 440 13.82 12.21 8.50
N TYR A 441 14.32 11.26 7.71
CA TYR A 441 15.43 10.39 8.10
C TYR A 441 16.68 11.21 8.42
N PHE A 442 17.13 12.08 7.50
CA PHE A 442 18.32 12.90 7.74
C PHE A 442 18.12 13.96 8.81
N ARG A 443 16.92 14.54 8.94
CA ARG A 443 16.60 15.44 10.05
C ARG A 443 16.71 14.74 11.41
N THR A 444 16.25 13.49 11.49
CA THR A 444 16.37 12.69 12.72
C THR A 444 17.83 12.39 13.05
N LEU A 445 18.69 12.18 12.05
CA LEU A 445 20.13 12.00 12.26
C LEU A 445 20.80 13.28 12.77
N GLU A 446 20.46 14.45 12.21
CA GLU A 446 21.00 15.75 12.67
C GLU A 446 20.54 16.11 14.09
N ASN A 447 19.29 15.79 14.45
CA ASN A 447 18.73 16.13 15.77
C ASN A 447 19.19 15.20 16.90
N ASN A 448 19.68 13.99 16.60
CA ASN A 448 20.18 13.07 17.62
C ASN A 448 21.66 13.32 17.90
N THR A 449 21.98 13.97 19.03
CA THR A 449 23.35 14.19 19.49
C THR A 449 23.63 13.35 20.75
N PRO A 450 24.69 12.52 20.81
CA PRO A 450 25.63 12.24 19.72
C PRO A 450 24.97 11.40 18.61
N PRO A 451 25.41 11.57 17.35
CA PRO A 451 24.89 10.80 16.22
C PRO A 451 25.12 9.31 16.47
N VAL A 452 24.06 8.51 16.37
CA VAL A 452 24.14 7.05 16.48
C VAL A 452 24.90 6.54 15.25
N THR A 453 26.20 6.28 15.36
CA THR A 453 27.09 5.95 14.22
C THR A 453 26.93 4.53 13.69
N ALA A 454 26.54 3.58 14.53
CA ALA A 454 26.23 2.22 14.08
C ALA A 454 24.90 2.21 13.32
N ASN A 455 24.91 1.84 12.03
CA ASN A 455 23.74 1.68 11.13
C ASN A 455 23.21 2.95 10.44
N GLN A 456 24.02 3.99 10.27
CA GLN A 456 23.64 5.15 9.45
C GLN A 456 23.73 4.80 7.96
N LEU A 457 22.69 5.15 7.20
CA LEU A 457 22.70 5.08 5.76
C LEU A 457 23.39 6.32 5.20
N THR A 458 24.28 6.10 4.24
CA THR A 458 24.74 7.19 3.37
C THR A 458 23.56 7.75 2.56
N ILE A 459 23.68 8.98 2.06
CA ILE A 459 22.67 9.56 1.17
C ILE A 459 22.40 8.66 -0.04
N ILE A 460 23.46 8.08 -0.62
CA ILE A 460 23.38 7.17 -1.77
C ILE A 460 22.54 5.93 -1.44
N GLN A 461 22.78 5.32 -0.27
CA GLN A 461 22.03 4.15 0.17
C GLN A 461 20.56 4.51 0.45
N ALA A 462 20.31 5.62 1.13
CA ALA A 462 18.95 6.06 1.43
C ALA A 462 18.17 6.39 0.13
N GLN A 463 18.82 7.03 -0.85
CA GLN A 463 18.27 7.28 -2.19
C GLN A 463 17.93 5.98 -2.93
N GLN A 464 18.82 4.98 -2.88
CA GLN A 464 18.58 3.67 -3.50
C GLN A 464 17.34 2.98 -2.94
N ILE A 465 16.99 3.23 -1.68
CA ILE A 465 15.79 2.67 -1.06
C ILE A 465 14.53 3.43 -1.47
N VAL A 466 14.58 4.76 -1.50
CA VAL A 466 13.38 5.59 -1.73
C VAL A 466 13.04 5.84 -3.20
N ARG A 467 13.88 5.42 -4.16
CA ARG A 467 13.64 5.59 -5.60
C ARG A 467 12.63 4.62 -6.23
N TYR A 468 11.93 3.84 -5.41
CA TYR A 468 10.93 2.87 -5.86
C TYR A 468 9.53 3.31 -5.44
N ASP A 469 8.50 2.74 -6.07
CA ASP A 469 7.12 2.94 -5.63
C ASP A 469 6.99 2.56 -4.16
N GLN A 470 6.40 3.46 -3.36
CA GLN A 470 6.30 3.30 -1.90
C GLN A 470 7.65 3.15 -1.17
N GLY A 471 8.75 3.64 -1.74
CA GLY A 471 10.09 3.61 -1.14
C GLY A 471 10.17 4.24 0.27
N ALA A 472 9.27 5.14 0.63
CA ALA A 472 9.08 5.61 2.01
C ALA A 472 8.85 4.47 2.99
N ASN A 473 8.04 3.47 2.62
CA ASN A 473 7.79 2.29 3.44
C ASN A 473 9.04 1.42 3.55
N ASN A 474 9.82 1.28 2.47
CA ASN A 474 11.06 0.53 2.48
C ASN A 474 12.07 1.15 3.46
N LEU A 475 12.25 2.47 3.39
CA LEU A 475 13.12 3.20 4.30
C LEU A 475 12.64 3.08 5.76
N GLN A 476 11.33 3.22 5.99
CA GLN A 476 10.75 3.08 7.33
C GLN A 476 10.91 1.66 7.88
N ALA A 477 10.71 0.62 7.06
CA ALA A 477 10.90 -0.76 7.46
C ALA A 477 12.36 -1.02 7.88
N LEU A 478 13.33 -0.50 7.13
CA LEU A 478 14.74 -0.60 7.49
C LEU A 478 15.08 0.14 8.79
N VAL A 479 14.55 1.35 8.97
CA VAL A 479 14.70 2.11 10.23
C VAL A 479 14.13 1.33 11.42
N ASN A 480 12.92 0.78 11.28
CA ASN A 480 12.29 -0.04 12.32
C ASN A 480 13.12 -1.29 12.63
N HIS A 481 13.70 -1.92 11.60
CA HIS A 481 14.58 -3.07 11.76
C HIS A 481 15.83 -2.72 12.57
N TYR A 482 16.51 -1.61 12.25
CA TYR A 482 17.68 -1.16 13.03
C TYR A 482 17.31 -0.78 14.47
N GLN A 483 16.13 -0.21 14.70
CA GLN A 483 15.63 0.05 16.05
C GLN A 483 15.38 -1.25 16.82
N ALA A 484 14.77 -2.25 16.18
CA ALA A 484 14.54 -3.56 16.77
C ALA A 484 15.88 -4.28 17.10
N LEU A 485 16.88 -4.17 16.21
CA LEU A 485 18.23 -4.67 16.45
C LEU A 485 18.87 -4.00 17.69
N LYS A 486 18.81 -2.66 17.76
CA LYS A 486 19.34 -1.89 18.90
C LYS A 486 18.66 -2.23 20.21
N ASN A 487 17.36 -2.51 20.17
CA ASN A 487 16.56 -2.86 21.34
C ASN A 487 16.67 -4.36 21.72
N GLY A 488 17.43 -5.16 20.96
CA GLY A 488 17.58 -6.60 21.20
C GLY A 488 16.29 -7.40 20.99
N THR A 489 15.32 -6.88 20.23
CA THR A 489 14.02 -7.54 20.03
C THR A 489 13.99 -8.47 18.81
N LEU A 490 15.07 -8.50 18.02
CA LEU A 490 15.20 -9.41 16.88
C LEU A 490 15.80 -10.76 17.31
N PRO A 491 15.35 -11.89 16.70
CA PRO A 491 16.00 -13.18 16.88
C PRO A 491 17.49 -13.14 16.52
N ALA A 492 18.34 -13.88 17.26
CA ALA A 492 19.80 -13.88 17.07
C ALA A 492 20.24 -14.21 15.63
N LEU A 493 19.49 -15.06 14.92
CA LEU A 493 19.76 -15.41 13.52
C LEU A 493 19.54 -14.24 12.55
N VAL A 494 18.63 -13.30 12.87
CA VAL A 494 18.43 -12.08 12.07
C VAL A 494 19.65 -11.15 12.13
N VAL A 495 20.41 -11.21 13.23
CA VAL A 495 21.62 -10.40 13.45
C VAL A 495 22.73 -10.77 12.45
N GLN A 496 22.65 -11.92 11.79
CA GLN A 496 23.61 -12.34 10.77
C GLN A 496 23.46 -11.59 9.44
N LEU A 497 22.38 -10.81 9.25
CA LEU A 497 22.22 -9.98 8.06
C LEU A 497 23.17 -8.77 8.11
N THR A 498 24.06 -8.67 7.12
CA THR A 498 24.93 -7.50 6.94
C THR A 498 24.13 -6.31 6.40
N SER A 499 24.67 -5.09 6.51
CA SER A 499 24.09 -3.91 5.89
C SER A 499 23.93 -4.06 4.37
N ALA A 500 24.86 -4.78 3.72
CA ALA A 500 24.76 -5.09 2.28
C ALA A 500 23.56 -6.01 1.97
N HIS A 501 23.32 -7.04 2.80
CA HIS A 501 22.14 -7.88 2.67
C HIS A 501 20.85 -7.08 2.82
N LEU A 502 20.76 -6.24 3.87
CA LEU A 502 19.59 -5.41 4.11
C LEU A 502 19.30 -4.46 2.96
N LEU A 503 20.33 -3.78 2.43
CA LEU A 503 20.20 -2.90 1.28
C LEU A 503 19.69 -3.64 0.04
N LYS A 504 20.19 -4.86 -0.20
CA LYS A 504 19.74 -5.69 -1.33
C LYS A 504 18.26 -6.07 -1.21
N ILE A 505 17.79 -6.31 0.01
CA ILE A 505 16.39 -6.67 0.29
C ILE A 505 15.45 -5.48 0.13
N VAL A 506 15.83 -4.29 0.64
CA VAL A 506 14.93 -3.14 0.72
C VAL A 506 14.98 -2.20 -0.49
N SER A 507 16.01 -2.29 -1.34
CA SER A 507 16.19 -1.41 -2.51
C SER A 507 15.48 -1.96 -3.75
N LEU A 508 14.21 -2.35 -3.60
CA LEU A 508 13.38 -2.99 -4.63
C LEU A 508 11.92 -2.53 -4.49
N HIS A 509 11.08 -2.79 -5.50
CA HIS A 509 9.63 -2.66 -5.30
C HIS A 509 9.18 -3.66 -4.25
N GLY A 510 8.39 -3.22 -3.26
CA GLY A 510 7.96 -4.11 -2.16
C GLY A 510 9.05 -4.45 -1.14
N GLY A 511 10.21 -3.79 -1.15
CA GLY A 511 11.33 -4.07 -0.23
C GLY A 511 10.98 -4.08 1.27
N ALA A 512 10.02 -3.26 1.70
CA ALA A 512 9.47 -3.31 3.07
C ALA A 512 8.84 -4.67 3.39
N ALA A 513 8.07 -5.21 2.45
CA ALA A 513 7.38 -6.48 2.57
C ALA A 513 8.39 -7.64 2.58
N ASN A 514 9.41 -7.58 1.71
CA ASN A 514 10.52 -8.53 1.71
C ASN A 514 11.25 -8.56 3.07
N LEU A 515 11.58 -7.40 3.64
CA LEU A 515 12.25 -7.34 4.96
C LEU A 515 11.35 -7.85 6.10
N HIS A 516 10.04 -7.56 6.05
CA HIS A 516 9.09 -8.15 6.98
C HIS A 516 9.01 -9.67 6.84
N ALA A 517 9.02 -10.21 5.63
CA ALA A 517 9.00 -11.64 5.37
C ALA A 517 10.24 -12.35 5.94
N VAL A 518 11.43 -11.75 5.78
CA VAL A 518 12.67 -12.24 6.40
C VAL A 518 12.58 -12.23 7.92
N THR A 519 12.05 -11.15 8.50
CA THR A 519 11.87 -11.03 9.95
C THR A 519 10.91 -12.11 10.47
N ALA A 520 9.78 -12.31 9.78
CA ALA A 520 8.79 -13.34 10.12
C ALA A 520 9.35 -14.77 9.94
N PHE A 521 10.19 -15.01 8.94
CA PHE A 521 10.86 -16.30 8.75
C PHE A 521 11.73 -16.67 9.94
N TYR A 522 12.61 -15.76 10.38
CA TYR A 522 13.47 -16.04 11.54
C TYR A 522 12.69 -16.11 12.87
N GLN A 523 11.62 -15.33 13.02
CA GLN A 523 10.70 -15.50 14.15
C GLN A 523 10.07 -16.90 14.12
N GLY A 524 9.67 -17.38 12.94
CA GLY A 524 9.12 -18.71 12.75
C GLY A 524 10.11 -19.83 13.07
N LEU A 525 11.40 -19.67 12.71
CA LEU A 525 12.47 -20.60 13.12
C LEU A 525 12.62 -20.63 14.64
N ASN A 526 12.70 -19.46 15.28
CA ASN A 526 12.89 -19.34 16.72
C ASN A 526 11.69 -19.86 17.54
N GLN A 527 10.48 -19.76 16.98
CA GLN A 527 9.25 -20.28 17.56
C GLN A 527 8.97 -21.75 17.18
N HIS A 528 9.86 -22.39 16.41
CA HIS A 528 9.69 -23.76 15.89
C HIS A 528 8.37 -23.96 15.12
N THR A 529 7.88 -22.94 14.42
CA THR A 529 6.64 -22.99 13.61
C THR A 529 6.90 -23.31 12.13
N LEU A 530 8.17 -23.35 11.72
CA LEU A 530 8.62 -23.73 10.38
C LEU A 530 9.16 -25.17 10.35
N PRO A 531 9.13 -25.84 9.18
CA PRO A 531 9.74 -27.16 9.01
C PRO A 531 11.23 -27.16 9.37
N VAL A 532 11.74 -28.31 9.85
CA VAL A 532 13.16 -28.45 10.26
C VAL A 532 14.12 -28.11 9.12
N GLN A 533 13.77 -28.47 7.88
CA GLN A 533 14.54 -28.17 6.67
C GLN A 533 14.74 -26.66 6.45
N ALA A 534 13.88 -25.81 7.02
CA ALA A 534 14.06 -24.36 6.93
C ALA A 534 15.31 -23.88 7.70
N ASN A 535 15.83 -24.66 8.66
CA ASN A 535 17.11 -24.37 9.32
C ASN A 535 18.33 -24.60 8.42
N GLU A 536 18.17 -25.34 7.31
CA GLU A 536 19.24 -25.61 6.35
C GLU A 536 19.45 -24.44 5.37
N LEU A 537 18.52 -23.47 5.33
CA LEU A 537 18.70 -22.28 4.52
C LEU A 537 19.82 -21.39 5.06
N THR A 538 20.83 -21.19 4.24
CA THR A 538 21.87 -20.19 4.49
C THR A 538 21.33 -18.77 4.36
N VAL A 539 21.97 -17.82 5.03
CA VAL A 539 21.67 -16.38 4.88
C VAL A 539 21.73 -15.96 3.41
N SER A 540 22.73 -16.45 2.67
CA SER A 540 22.90 -16.12 1.25
C SER A 540 21.76 -16.64 0.38
N GLN A 541 21.29 -17.88 0.60
CA GLN A 541 20.13 -18.42 -0.10
C GLN A 541 18.88 -17.62 0.25
N LEU A 542 18.64 -17.31 1.53
CA LEU A 542 17.50 -16.51 1.96
C LEU A 542 17.50 -15.13 1.27
N VAL A 543 18.64 -14.43 1.31
CA VAL A 543 18.81 -13.12 0.66
C VAL A 543 18.56 -13.23 -0.84
N ARG A 544 19.05 -14.27 -1.54
CA ARG A 544 18.74 -14.49 -2.97
C ARG A 544 17.24 -14.58 -3.22
N VAL A 545 16.53 -15.41 -2.45
CA VAL A 545 15.07 -15.61 -2.59
C VAL A 545 14.28 -14.31 -2.43
N VAL A 546 14.66 -13.47 -1.46
CA VAL A 546 13.91 -12.24 -1.14
C VAL A 546 14.40 -10.97 -1.85
N SER A 547 15.52 -11.03 -2.59
CA SER A 547 16.08 -9.87 -3.30
C SER A 547 15.46 -9.66 -4.69
N HIS A 548 14.13 -9.76 -4.77
CA HIS A 548 13.33 -9.58 -5.98
C HIS A 548 12.08 -8.74 -5.66
N ASP A 549 11.44 -8.16 -6.67
CA ASP A 549 10.23 -7.32 -6.47
C ASP A 549 9.06 -8.11 -5.84
N THR A 550 9.09 -9.45 -5.96
CA THR A 550 8.14 -10.41 -5.36
C THR A 550 8.81 -11.31 -4.32
N GLY A 551 9.80 -10.78 -3.61
CA GLY A 551 10.63 -11.55 -2.68
C GLY A 551 9.84 -12.17 -1.51
N GLU A 552 8.85 -11.46 -0.97
CA GLU A 552 7.92 -11.98 0.03
C GLU A 552 7.21 -13.23 -0.49
N GLU A 553 6.64 -13.17 -1.69
CA GLU A 553 5.91 -14.27 -2.31
C GLU A 553 6.83 -15.46 -2.60
N ASN A 554 8.06 -15.19 -3.07
CA ASN A 554 9.08 -16.22 -3.29
C ASN A 554 9.39 -16.97 -1.99
N LEU A 555 9.63 -16.25 -0.89
CA LEU A 555 9.88 -16.86 0.42
C LEU A 555 8.65 -17.61 0.94
N ARG A 556 7.45 -17.08 0.74
CA ARG A 556 6.21 -17.75 1.13
C ARG A 556 6.00 -19.06 0.36
N ALA A 557 6.31 -19.07 -0.93
CA ALA A 557 6.24 -20.28 -1.75
C ALA A 557 7.29 -21.31 -1.33
N LEU A 558 8.51 -20.88 -1.00
CA LEU A 558 9.54 -21.75 -0.43
C LEU A 558 9.08 -22.39 0.89
N ILE A 559 8.57 -21.60 1.83
CA ILE A 559 8.04 -22.11 3.10
C ILE A 559 6.91 -23.12 2.84
N HIS A 560 6.03 -22.83 1.90
CA HIS A 560 4.94 -23.74 1.52
C HIS A 560 5.49 -25.06 0.95
N TYR A 561 6.48 -25.00 0.06
CA TYR A 561 7.17 -26.17 -0.47
C TYR A 561 7.77 -27.02 0.66
N LEU A 562 8.55 -26.41 1.55
CA LEU A 562 9.17 -27.12 2.67
C LEU A 562 8.15 -27.82 3.57
N LYS A 563 6.97 -27.21 3.77
CA LYS A 563 5.88 -27.80 4.56
C LYS A 563 5.29 -29.04 3.88
N ILE A 564 5.05 -29.00 2.58
CA ILE A 564 4.46 -30.15 1.88
C ILE A 564 5.47 -31.30 1.66
N THR A 565 6.77 -30.98 1.58
CA THR A 565 7.84 -32.00 1.43
C THR A 565 8.43 -32.44 2.75
N GLN A 566 7.87 -32.03 3.89
CA GLN A 566 8.43 -32.35 5.20
C GLN A 566 8.45 -33.87 5.47
N ASN A 567 7.46 -34.60 4.94
CA ASN A 567 7.26 -36.03 5.17
C ASN A 567 7.39 -36.86 3.88
N THR A 568 7.92 -36.28 2.81
CA THR A 568 8.10 -36.95 1.52
C THR A 568 9.51 -36.69 1.00
N THR A 569 10.00 -37.57 0.13
CA THR A 569 11.28 -37.33 -0.55
C THR A 569 11.12 -36.11 -1.45
N PRO A 570 11.91 -35.04 -1.24
CA PRO A 570 11.84 -33.85 -2.07
C PRO A 570 12.18 -34.20 -3.51
N VAL A 571 11.34 -33.77 -4.45
CA VAL A 571 11.58 -33.93 -5.88
C VAL A 571 12.85 -33.21 -6.33
N PHE A 572 13.15 -32.08 -5.70
CA PHE A 572 14.34 -31.28 -5.94
C PHE A 572 15.06 -31.00 -4.62
N SER A 573 16.39 -30.96 -4.67
CA SER A 573 17.21 -30.46 -3.55
C SER A 573 16.89 -29.01 -3.24
N LEU A 574 17.11 -28.59 -1.99
CA LEU A 574 16.87 -27.21 -1.55
C LEU A 574 17.56 -26.16 -2.43
N ASP A 575 18.81 -26.41 -2.86
CA ASP A 575 19.55 -25.51 -3.75
C ASP A 575 18.86 -25.28 -5.11
N LYS A 576 18.27 -26.34 -5.67
CA LYS A 576 17.53 -26.24 -6.94
C LYS A 576 16.25 -25.45 -6.76
N ILE A 577 15.53 -25.67 -5.65
CA ILE A 577 14.34 -24.89 -5.33
C ILE A 577 14.68 -23.42 -5.15
N VAL A 578 15.76 -23.10 -4.41
CA VAL A 578 16.26 -21.73 -4.28
C VAL A 578 16.58 -21.13 -5.65
N HIS A 579 17.22 -21.88 -6.54
CA HIS A 579 17.51 -21.38 -7.90
C HIS A 579 16.25 -21.15 -8.73
N ILE A 580 15.23 -22.03 -8.65
CA ILE A 580 13.95 -21.88 -9.35
C ILE A 580 13.23 -20.58 -8.96
N ILE A 581 13.36 -20.18 -7.70
CA ILE A 581 12.68 -18.99 -7.15
C ILE A 581 13.57 -17.75 -7.08
N ASP A 582 14.84 -17.83 -7.50
CA ASP A 582 15.79 -16.71 -7.51
C ASP A 582 15.57 -15.78 -8.71
N CYS A 583 14.33 -15.33 -8.88
CA CYS A 583 13.93 -14.38 -9.91
C CYS A 583 12.65 -13.63 -9.51
N ASN A 584 12.37 -12.53 -10.21
CA ASN A 584 11.05 -11.89 -10.16
C ASN A 584 9.97 -12.91 -10.58
N ASP A 585 8.89 -13.00 -9.80
CA ASP A 585 7.83 -14.01 -9.92
C ASP A 585 8.28 -15.48 -9.75
N GLY A 586 9.42 -15.73 -9.11
CA GLY A 586 9.94 -17.09 -8.87
C GLY A 586 8.96 -18.02 -8.14
N TRP A 587 8.12 -17.48 -7.26
CA TRP A 587 7.01 -18.20 -6.61
C TRP A 587 6.08 -18.88 -7.63
N SER A 588 5.84 -18.24 -8.78
CA SER A 588 5.01 -18.77 -9.86
C SER A 588 5.69 -19.94 -10.55
N ASN A 589 7.00 -19.85 -10.79
CA ASN A 589 7.79 -20.94 -11.36
C ASN A 589 7.73 -22.17 -10.46
N LEU A 590 7.98 -22.00 -9.15
CA LEU A 590 7.89 -23.11 -8.20
C LEU A 590 6.48 -23.72 -8.14
N ARG A 591 5.44 -22.88 -8.14
CA ARG A 591 4.04 -23.36 -8.20
C ARG A 591 3.77 -24.20 -9.44
N LEU A 592 4.23 -23.75 -10.61
CA LEU A 592 4.01 -24.43 -11.89
C LEU A 592 4.79 -25.74 -11.95
N VAL A 593 6.05 -25.75 -11.52
CA VAL A 593 6.85 -26.97 -11.37
C VAL A 593 6.14 -27.96 -10.48
N MET A 594 5.70 -27.55 -9.28
CA MET A 594 4.99 -28.45 -8.37
C MET A 594 3.69 -29.00 -8.97
N LYS A 595 2.98 -28.21 -9.76
CA LYS A 595 1.71 -28.59 -10.40
C LYS A 595 1.91 -29.58 -11.54
N TYR A 596 2.95 -29.39 -12.36
CA TYR A 596 3.15 -30.13 -13.60
C TYR A 596 4.28 -31.16 -13.55
N HIS A 597 5.03 -31.27 -12.44
CA HIS A 597 6.16 -32.19 -12.34
C HIS A 597 5.79 -33.62 -12.75
N THR A 598 4.72 -34.18 -12.16
CA THR A 598 4.25 -35.54 -12.47
C THR A 598 3.86 -35.68 -13.94
N PHE A 599 3.09 -34.73 -14.48
CA PHE A 599 2.69 -34.72 -15.89
C PHE A 599 3.88 -34.70 -16.85
N LEU A 600 4.93 -33.93 -16.52
CA LEU A 600 6.14 -33.83 -17.34
C LEU A 600 7.08 -35.03 -17.19
N SER A 601 7.08 -35.67 -16.02
CA SER A 601 7.97 -36.82 -15.73
C SER A 601 7.39 -38.15 -16.20
N ASP A 602 6.06 -38.25 -16.29
CA ASP A 602 5.37 -39.47 -16.70
C ASP A 602 5.34 -39.61 -18.23
N ALA A 603 5.08 -40.85 -18.70
CA ALA A 603 4.88 -41.11 -20.11
C ALA A 603 3.69 -40.30 -20.66
N PRO A 604 3.79 -39.71 -21.87
CA PRO A 604 4.84 -39.95 -22.87
C PRO A 604 6.02 -38.94 -22.87
N LEU A 605 6.02 -37.94 -21.98
CA LEU A 605 7.03 -36.87 -22.03
C LEU A 605 8.36 -37.29 -21.38
N GLU A 606 8.30 -38.11 -20.32
CA GLU A 606 9.47 -38.73 -19.67
C GLU A 606 10.62 -37.76 -19.36
N LEU A 607 10.31 -36.50 -19.06
CA LEU A 607 11.33 -35.50 -18.79
C LEU A 607 12.04 -35.83 -17.48
N SER A 608 13.36 -35.84 -17.53
CA SER A 608 14.17 -35.95 -16.32
C SER A 608 13.93 -34.75 -15.39
N SER A 609 14.11 -34.94 -14.09
CA SER A 609 14.06 -33.83 -13.13
C SER A 609 15.04 -32.71 -13.52
N GLU A 610 16.17 -33.02 -14.17
CA GLU A 610 17.08 -31.96 -14.64
C GLU A 610 16.53 -31.14 -15.79
N GLN A 611 15.84 -31.76 -16.75
CA GLN A 611 15.17 -31.01 -17.81
C GLN A 611 14.08 -30.11 -17.22
N ILE A 612 13.27 -30.63 -16.29
CA ILE A 612 12.23 -29.84 -15.61
C ILE A 612 12.84 -28.68 -14.82
N TYR A 613 13.96 -28.91 -14.13
CA TYR A 613 14.70 -27.86 -13.42
C TYR A 613 15.25 -26.78 -14.36
N LEU A 614 15.81 -27.15 -15.51
CA LEU A 614 16.29 -26.20 -16.52
C LEU A 614 15.14 -25.37 -17.10
N LEU A 615 14.00 -26.02 -17.39
CA LEU A 615 12.77 -25.33 -17.80
C LEU A 615 12.27 -24.38 -16.70
N ALA A 616 12.50 -24.67 -15.42
CA ALA A 616 12.00 -23.85 -14.32
C ALA A 616 12.86 -22.63 -13.98
N THR A 617 14.12 -22.61 -14.39
CA THR A 617 15.11 -21.61 -13.94
C THR A 617 15.42 -20.53 -14.97
N HIS A 618 14.89 -20.65 -16.19
CA HIS A 618 15.23 -19.75 -17.29
C HIS A 618 14.09 -18.75 -17.60
N GLN A 619 14.43 -17.46 -17.80
CA GLN A 619 13.41 -16.42 -17.99
C GLN A 619 12.51 -16.66 -19.23
N SER A 620 13.04 -17.32 -20.28
CA SER A 620 12.28 -17.61 -21.50
C SER A 620 11.36 -18.83 -21.41
N THR A 621 11.33 -19.54 -20.28
CA THR A 621 10.52 -20.76 -20.09
C THR A 621 9.36 -20.55 -19.11
N ARG A 622 9.24 -19.36 -18.51
CA ARG A 622 7.97 -18.89 -17.94
C ARG A 622 6.86 -18.96 -18.98
N ASP A 623 7.15 -18.58 -20.22
CA ASP A 623 6.21 -18.62 -21.34
C ASP A 623 5.74 -20.05 -21.63
N PHE A 624 6.62 -21.05 -21.51
CA PHE A 624 6.26 -22.46 -21.63
C PHE A 624 5.28 -22.89 -20.53
N PHE A 625 5.57 -22.60 -19.26
CA PHE A 625 4.66 -23.01 -18.18
C PHE A 625 3.35 -22.22 -18.16
N LEU A 626 3.35 -20.95 -18.59
CA LEU A 626 2.13 -20.17 -18.78
C LEU A 626 1.30 -20.72 -19.95
N TRP A 627 1.94 -21.01 -21.08
CA TRP A 627 1.30 -21.69 -22.20
C TRP A 627 0.72 -23.05 -21.79
N LEU A 628 1.47 -23.84 -21.01
CA LEU A 628 1.01 -25.12 -20.49
C LEU A 628 -0.18 -24.92 -19.56
N GLU A 629 -0.17 -23.89 -18.69
CA GLU A 629 -1.31 -23.57 -17.83
C GLU A 629 -2.56 -23.18 -18.61
N GLU A 630 -2.42 -22.37 -19.65
CA GLU A 630 -3.51 -21.92 -20.51
C GLU A 630 -4.11 -23.05 -21.36
N ASN A 631 -3.27 -23.95 -21.89
CA ASN A 631 -3.70 -24.96 -22.86
C ASN A 631 -4.00 -26.33 -22.24
N HIS A 632 -3.30 -26.73 -21.18
CA HIS A 632 -3.61 -27.97 -20.46
C HIS A 632 -4.93 -27.88 -19.68
N THR A 633 -5.41 -26.68 -19.35
CA THR A 633 -6.70 -26.50 -18.63
C THR A 633 -7.88 -26.12 -19.55
N SER A 634 -7.62 -25.95 -20.86
CA SER A 634 -8.61 -25.57 -21.87
C SER A 634 -9.34 -26.77 -22.48
N PRO A 635 -10.62 -26.65 -22.90
CA PRO A 635 -11.36 -27.71 -23.59
C PRO A 635 -10.81 -28.04 -24.98
N LYS A 636 -10.00 -27.16 -25.58
CA LYS A 636 -9.13 -27.55 -26.69
C LYS A 636 -7.94 -28.29 -26.10
N ARG A 637 -8.04 -29.62 -25.98
CA ARG A 637 -6.91 -30.46 -25.56
C ARG A 637 -5.75 -30.23 -26.53
N THR A 638 -4.72 -29.52 -26.07
CA THR A 638 -3.39 -29.59 -26.67
C THR A 638 -2.98 -31.05 -26.74
N THR A 639 -2.46 -31.48 -27.89
CA THR A 639 -1.98 -32.85 -28.02
C THR A 639 -0.68 -33.02 -27.23
N LEU A 640 -0.35 -34.26 -26.84
CA LEU A 640 0.92 -34.55 -26.18
C LEU A 640 2.12 -34.22 -27.08
N GLU A 641 1.93 -34.31 -28.41
CA GLU A 641 2.90 -33.91 -29.44
C GLU A 641 3.16 -32.40 -29.40
N GLU A 642 2.12 -31.57 -29.33
CA GLU A 642 2.27 -30.11 -29.24
C GLU A 642 3.02 -29.70 -27.96
N VAL A 643 2.80 -30.41 -26.85
CA VAL A 643 3.54 -30.18 -25.60
C VAL A 643 5.01 -30.57 -25.75
N ALA A 644 5.30 -31.71 -26.39
CA ALA A 644 6.67 -32.16 -26.65
C ALA A 644 7.43 -31.16 -27.53
N ASP A 645 6.80 -30.67 -28.61
CA ASP A 645 7.40 -29.68 -29.51
C ASP A 645 7.78 -28.38 -28.77
N HIS A 646 6.91 -27.90 -27.87
CA HIS A 646 7.19 -26.70 -27.07
C HIS A 646 8.28 -26.93 -26.02
N VAL A 647 8.37 -28.14 -25.46
CA VAL A 647 9.47 -28.53 -24.56
C VAL A 647 10.80 -28.52 -25.30
N ASP A 648 10.85 -29.13 -26.48
CA ASP A 648 12.06 -29.18 -27.30
C ASP A 648 12.50 -27.79 -27.73
N GLU A 649 11.57 -26.94 -28.19
CA GLU A 649 11.86 -25.54 -28.52
C GLU A 649 12.40 -24.77 -27.30
N ALA A 650 11.82 -24.98 -26.12
CA ALA A 650 12.26 -24.34 -24.89
C ALA A 650 13.67 -24.78 -24.49
N LEU A 651 13.97 -26.08 -24.54
CA LEU A 651 15.30 -26.64 -24.23
C LEU A 651 16.35 -26.17 -25.26
N GLU A 652 16.02 -26.14 -26.54
CA GLU A 652 16.91 -25.64 -27.59
C GLU A 652 17.23 -24.14 -27.41
N LYS A 653 16.24 -23.33 -27.01
CA LYS A 653 16.45 -21.92 -26.64
C LYS A 653 17.40 -21.77 -25.45
N ILE A 654 17.31 -22.63 -24.44
CA ILE A 654 18.22 -22.65 -23.28
C ILE A 654 19.64 -23.01 -23.76
N GLU A 655 19.79 -24.08 -24.54
CA GLU A 655 21.10 -24.52 -25.04
C GLU A 655 21.77 -23.50 -25.95
N SER A 656 21.03 -22.91 -26.88
CA SER A 656 21.55 -21.90 -27.81
C SER A 656 22.04 -20.66 -27.06
N ARG A 657 21.38 -20.25 -25.98
CA ARG A 657 21.86 -19.18 -25.10
C ARG A 657 23.11 -19.58 -24.31
N ARG A 658 23.14 -20.82 -23.79
CA ARG A 658 24.32 -21.36 -23.10
C ARG A 658 25.55 -21.36 -24.01
N LYS A 659 25.38 -21.68 -25.30
CA LYS A 659 26.45 -21.63 -26.31
C LYS A 659 26.90 -20.21 -26.66
N ARG A 660 26.01 -19.21 -26.59
CA ARG A 660 26.31 -17.80 -26.90
C ARG A 660 26.98 -17.03 -25.75
N SER A 661 26.75 -17.42 -24.50
CA SER A 661 27.36 -16.78 -23.32
C SER A 661 27.87 -17.81 -22.31
N PRO A 662 28.99 -18.50 -22.58
CA PRO A 662 29.54 -19.54 -21.69
C PRO A 662 29.88 -19.03 -20.28
N THR A 663 30.19 -17.74 -20.15
CA THR A 663 30.72 -17.13 -18.93
C THR A 663 29.66 -16.76 -17.88
N GLN A 664 28.35 -16.83 -18.20
CA GLN A 664 27.28 -16.46 -17.27
C GLN A 664 26.56 -17.65 -16.59
N LEU A 665 26.92 -18.90 -16.92
CA LEU A 665 26.13 -20.11 -16.58
C LEU A 665 26.98 -21.28 -16.03
N SER A 666 27.98 -21.00 -15.19
CA SER A 666 28.69 -22.05 -14.44
C SER A 666 27.89 -22.49 -13.20
N LEU A 667 27.55 -23.78 -13.12
CA LEU A 667 26.92 -24.46 -11.98
C LEU A 667 27.97 -24.79 -10.89
N ALA A 668 28.00 -24.01 -9.80
CA ALA A 668 28.66 -24.23 -8.48
C ALA A 668 30.20 -24.06 -8.35
N PRO A 669 30.76 -23.89 -7.12
CA PRO A 669 30.65 -22.71 -6.26
C PRO A 669 32.03 -22.08 -5.96
N ALA A 670 32.14 -20.75 -5.97
CA ALA A 670 33.29 -20.05 -5.37
C ALA A 670 32.90 -19.53 -3.98
N LEU A 671 33.07 -20.40 -2.99
CA LEU A 671 33.37 -20.00 -1.62
C LEU A 671 34.76 -19.33 -1.64
N GLN A 672 34.80 -18.01 -1.57
CA GLN A 672 35.95 -17.30 -1.01
C GLN A 672 35.42 -16.01 -0.37
N GLU A 673 35.34 -16.07 0.96
CA GLU A 673 35.25 -14.89 1.80
C GLU A 673 36.56 -14.10 1.69
N GLY A 674 36.44 -12.78 1.57
CA GLY A 674 37.52 -11.84 1.75
C GLY A 674 38.21 -11.40 0.46
N GLU A 675 37.71 -10.32 -0.15
CA GLU A 675 38.52 -9.18 -0.56
C GLU A 675 37.60 -8.05 -1.08
N GLU A 676 37.80 -6.85 -0.53
CA GLU A 676 37.15 -5.63 -1.00
C GLU A 676 37.56 -5.35 -2.45
N ALA A 677 36.65 -5.60 -3.39
CA ALA A 677 36.79 -5.13 -4.77
C ALA A 677 36.22 -3.69 -4.89
N PRO A 678 36.90 -2.77 -5.60
CA PRO A 678 36.48 -1.38 -5.72
C PRO A 678 35.24 -1.26 -6.62
N PRO A 679 34.44 -0.18 -6.50
CA PRO A 679 33.21 -0.03 -7.27
C PRO A 679 33.53 0.04 -8.76
N SER A 680 32.99 -0.93 -9.52
CA SER A 680 33.06 -0.97 -10.97
C SER A 680 32.35 0.25 -11.57
N SER A 681 33.12 1.06 -12.28
CA SER A 681 32.65 2.13 -13.15
C SER A 681 31.79 1.56 -14.27
N TYR A 682 30.53 1.99 -14.35
CA TYR A 682 29.76 1.88 -15.58
C TYR A 682 30.17 3.04 -16.51
N ASN A 683 30.47 2.66 -17.76
CA ASN A 683 30.95 3.52 -18.84
C ASN A 683 30.04 4.73 -19.12
N GLU A 684 30.58 5.93 -19.02
CA GLU A 684 30.09 7.13 -19.72
C GLU A 684 30.89 7.35 -21.03
N PRO A 685 30.26 7.90 -22.09
CA PRO A 685 30.97 8.33 -23.27
C PRO A 685 31.61 9.72 -23.06
N SER A 686 32.95 9.72 -23.06
CA SER A 686 33.88 10.81 -23.44
C SER A 686 33.43 12.28 -23.28
N GLY A 687 34.05 13.02 -22.34
CA GLY A 687 33.99 14.48 -22.33
C GLY A 687 34.75 15.20 -21.21
N LYS A 688 36.05 15.46 -21.44
CA LYS A 688 36.91 16.54 -20.89
C LYS A 688 37.07 16.71 -19.36
N ARG A 689 38.30 16.40 -18.91
CA ARG A 689 38.92 16.79 -17.63
C ARG A 689 39.05 18.31 -17.46
N VAL A 690 38.74 18.81 -16.26
CA VAL A 690 39.38 19.99 -15.66
C VAL A 690 39.69 19.66 -14.19
N GLN A 691 40.95 19.84 -13.80
CA GLN A 691 41.47 19.73 -12.43
C GLN A 691 41.26 21.05 -11.67
N MET A 692 40.94 21.00 -10.38
CA MET A 692 41.41 21.89 -9.31
C MET A 692 40.99 21.28 -7.95
N ALA A 693 41.91 20.76 -7.16
CA ALA A 693 42.78 21.45 -6.19
C ALA A 693 42.05 21.78 -4.87
N ALA A 694 42.52 21.12 -3.82
CA ALA A 694 42.06 21.19 -2.44
C ALA A 694 42.38 22.53 -1.77
N LEU A 695 41.56 22.92 -0.79
CA LEU A 695 42.01 23.74 0.34
C LEU A 695 41.34 23.28 1.64
N THR A 696 42.20 22.90 2.57
CA THR A 696 41.97 22.56 3.96
C THR A 696 41.88 23.83 4.79
N SER A 697 40.95 23.93 5.75
CA SER A 697 41.13 24.79 6.93
C SER A 697 40.29 24.32 8.11
N LEU A 698 41.01 23.94 9.17
CA LEU A 698 40.58 23.69 10.54
C LEU A 698 40.11 24.98 11.24
N GLY A 699 39.30 24.85 12.31
CA GLY A 699 39.44 25.70 13.49
C GLY A 699 38.18 26.07 14.29
N LEU A 700 37.92 25.28 15.34
CA LEU A 700 37.64 25.67 16.76
C LEU A 700 36.45 26.57 17.14
N PHE A 701 35.71 26.14 18.18
CA PHE A 701 35.20 26.83 19.41
C PHE A 701 34.03 25.96 19.93
N SER A 702 33.99 25.36 21.13
CA SER A 702 34.12 25.81 22.53
C SER A 702 32.80 25.60 23.27
N GLN A 703 32.93 25.26 24.55
CA GLN A 703 31.97 24.69 25.49
C GLN A 703 30.88 25.64 26.04
N GLY A 704 29.86 25.03 26.64
CA GLY A 704 28.96 25.58 27.67
C GLY A 704 27.56 24.99 27.51
N GLY A 705 26.95 24.20 28.39
CA GLY A 705 27.07 24.07 29.85
C GLY A 705 25.92 24.84 30.52
N GLY A 706 24.84 24.15 30.93
CA GLY A 706 23.76 24.77 31.71
C GLY A 706 22.47 23.95 31.84
N ASN A 707 22.40 23.11 32.86
CA ASN A 707 21.16 22.51 33.38
C ASN A 707 20.37 23.55 34.19
N MET A 708 19.03 23.53 34.13
CA MET A 708 18.15 23.74 35.28
C MET A 708 16.77 23.11 35.01
N ALA A 709 16.31 22.32 35.97
CA ALA A 709 15.00 21.68 36.02
C ALA A 709 14.28 22.18 37.26
N GLU A 710 12.97 22.44 37.17
CA GLU A 710 12.07 22.60 38.33
C GLU A 710 10.59 22.33 37.91
N PRO A 711 9.66 22.08 38.86
CA PRO A 711 8.74 20.95 38.81
C PRO A 711 7.26 21.29 38.51
N VAL A 712 6.47 20.25 38.18
CA VAL A 712 5.04 20.31 37.87
C VAL A 712 4.18 19.93 39.10
N PRO A 713 3.08 20.64 39.42
CA PRO A 713 2.16 20.26 40.51
C PRO A 713 1.06 19.27 40.07
N GLN A 714 0.77 18.30 40.95
CA GLN A 714 -0.30 17.31 40.85
C GLN A 714 -1.68 17.94 41.15
N TRP A 715 -2.71 17.55 40.38
CA TRP A 715 -4.12 17.81 40.70
C TRP A 715 -4.91 16.50 40.69
N ASN A 716 -5.50 16.17 41.84
CA ASN A 716 -6.42 15.05 42.05
C ASN A 716 -7.85 15.46 41.65
N LEU A 717 -8.51 14.68 40.78
CA LEU A 717 -9.96 14.74 40.59
C LEU A 717 -10.54 13.32 40.49
N SER A 718 -11.55 13.06 41.32
CA SER A 718 -12.26 11.79 41.50
C SER A 718 -13.16 11.44 40.32
N PRO A 719 -13.36 10.15 39.98
CA PRO A 719 -14.19 9.75 38.84
C PRO A 719 -15.69 9.82 39.16
N ARG A 720 -16.46 10.49 38.30
CA ARG A 720 -17.93 10.38 38.24
C ARG A 720 -18.34 9.20 37.35
N SER A 721 -19.40 8.51 37.77
CA SER A 721 -20.00 7.35 37.12
C SER A 721 -20.71 7.70 35.80
N TRP A 722 -20.65 6.77 34.84
CA TRP A 722 -21.26 6.87 33.51
C TRP A 722 -22.74 6.44 33.50
N PRO A 723 -23.63 7.07 32.71
CA PRO A 723 -25.00 6.59 32.51
C PRO A 723 -25.08 5.47 31.46
N SER A 724 -25.90 4.45 31.72
CA SER A 724 -26.22 3.39 30.76
C SER A 724 -27.17 3.88 29.67
N LEU A 725 -26.69 3.92 28.43
CA LEU A 725 -27.52 4.16 27.24
C LEU A 725 -27.51 2.92 26.33
N PHE A 726 -28.26 1.91 26.74
CA PHE A 726 -28.89 0.95 25.84
C PHE A 726 -30.35 0.81 26.26
N SER A 727 -31.19 1.68 25.73
CA SER A 727 -32.62 1.40 25.57
C SER A 727 -33.01 1.66 24.12
N LYS A 728 -33.68 0.66 23.58
CA LYS A 728 -34.30 0.49 22.25
C LYS A 728 -34.75 1.79 21.56
N ASP A 729 -34.45 1.91 20.27
CA ASP A 729 -35.37 1.56 19.18
C ASP A 729 -34.60 1.22 17.89
#